data_AF-A0A665X1A1-F1
#
_entry.id   AF-A0A665X1A1-F1
#
_cell.length_a   1.000
_cell.length_b   1.000
_cell.length_c   1.000
_cell.angle_alpha   90.00
_cell.angle_beta   90.00
_cell.angle_gamma   90.00
#
_symmetry.space_group_name_H-M   'P 1'
#
loop_
_entity.id
_entity.type
_entity.pdbx_description
1 polymer ?
#
loop_
_entity_poly.entity_id
_entity_poly.type
_entity_poly.pdbx_seq_one_letter_code
_entity_poly.pdbx_strand_id
1 'polypeptide(L)'
;MTSEEKTAIRDQIIEMFDHAYGSYMKYAYPADELMPLSCRGRVRGEEPNRGDIDDSLGKFSLTLIDTLDTLVVLNKLDEFEDAVRKAVKDVRLDNDVVVSVFETNIRVLGGLLGAHVMADLLRQQGNRMQWYQDELLHMAKELGHRLLPAFNTTSGLPYPKVNLRYGVLNPLSRTGTESDTCTACAGTMILEFAALSRMSGESVFEKHARKAMDVLWERRQKGSDLVGTVINIHNGEWVRRESGVGAGIDSYYEYLMKAYILLGDHVFLERFNIHYSAIMKYISQPPLLLNVHMHNPTVSVRSWMDSLLAFFPGLQVLRGDLKPAIETHEMLYQVTKQHKFLPEVRNFGKNFLYSMIFFFQIKYLYSSIKVGDMDKIYVFFQSSHVFSSLYNVENCPNKEKRMDSFFLAEMFKYLYLLFSEKNQLPIDIDDYIFTTEAHLLPVSLSTTKPPCQGNISVRTYKEDLFTHSCPSTETLFPNNPSFAKSIRDSYKYLTGVGRAFRPLPVRFVQWQQFLVLSQTPEMEEVVPHVVQLISPPFLGQTVLTAGPAKFGMDLSKQEHGVKGSIVKASPYTACGPIDNAVELKGRIALVLRGDCMFAAKARRLQEAGAIGVIFIDHREGSNSEETPLFQMVGDGDSTEEITLALVFLFSREGAVLTSALEEHHNVDVLLLPKERQLGCGESQKESKGDILHFIVFRGPAHSETLKQIK
;
A
#
# COMPACT_ATOMS: atom_id res chain seq x y z
N MET A 1 17.09 23.04 -3.33
CA MET A 1 17.29 22.64 -4.72
C MET A 1 17.34 23.91 -5.52
N THR A 2 18.42 24.14 -6.26
CA THR A 2 18.55 25.32 -7.11
C THR A 2 17.68 25.17 -8.37
N SER A 3 17.47 26.26 -9.11
CA SER A 3 16.67 26.19 -10.35
C SER A 3 17.39 25.36 -11.42
N GLU A 4 18.72 25.36 -11.42
CA GLU A 4 19.55 24.55 -12.32
C GLU A 4 19.40 23.05 -12.04
N GLU A 5 19.40 22.64 -10.76
CA GLU A 5 19.17 21.23 -10.38
C GLU A 5 17.78 20.75 -10.80
N LYS A 6 16.74 21.59 -10.61
CA LYS A 6 15.38 21.29 -11.08
C LYS A 6 15.32 21.09 -12.58
N THR A 7 15.94 22.01 -13.31
CA THR A 7 16.00 21.98 -14.78
C THR A 7 16.69 20.70 -15.26
N ALA A 8 17.83 20.33 -14.68
CA ALA A 8 18.54 19.10 -15.04
C ALA A 8 17.69 17.83 -14.81
N ILE A 9 16.97 17.74 -13.68
CA ILE A 9 16.06 16.61 -13.40
C ILE A 9 14.91 16.58 -14.39
N ARG A 10 14.30 17.74 -14.66
CA ARG A 10 13.20 17.86 -15.62
C ARG A 10 13.63 17.41 -17.01
N ASP A 11 14.80 17.81 -17.48
CA ASP A 11 15.29 17.45 -18.82
C ASP A 11 15.55 15.93 -18.92
N GLN A 12 16.05 15.29 -17.85
CA GLN A 12 16.15 13.82 -17.79
C GLN A 12 14.79 13.13 -17.83
N ILE A 13 13.77 13.67 -17.14
CA ILE A 13 12.41 13.14 -17.17
C ILE A 13 11.86 13.19 -18.61
N ILE A 14 12.12 14.26 -19.35
CA ILE A 14 11.72 14.39 -20.76
C ILE A 14 12.43 13.34 -21.62
N GLU A 15 13.75 13.20 -21.51
CA GLU A 15 14.51 12.19 -22.26
C GLU A 15 13.97 10.77 -22.04
N MET A 16 13.66 10.46 -20.78
CA MET A 16 13.09 9.19 -20.39
C MET A 16 11.68 8.96 -20.91
N PHE A 17 10.84 9.98 -20.86
CA PHE A 17 9.50 9.93 -21.45
C PHE A 17 9.60 9.67 -22.96
N ASP A 18 10.49 10.39 -23.66
CA ASP A 18 10.70 10.23 -25.09
C ASP A 18 11.15 8.83 -25.47
N HIS A 19 12.03 8.24 -24.67
CA HIS A 19 12.42 6.85 -24.85
C HIS A 19 11.24 5.89 -24.69
N ALA A 20 10.45 6.02 -23.62
CA ALA A 20 9.36 5.12 -23.31
C ALA A 20 8.17 5.27 -24.29
N TYR A 21 7.71 6.49 -24.50
CA TYR A 21 6.64 6.82 -25.44
C TYR A 21 7.03 6.50 -26.89
N GLY A 22 8.25 6.89 -27.30
CA GLY A 22 8.78 6.56 -28.63
C GLY A 22 8.88 5.05 -28.87
N SER A 23 9.25 4.28 -27.84
CA SER A 23 9.27 2.81 -27.91
C SER A 23 7.87 2.22 -28.05
N TYR A 24 6.89 2.73 -27.32
CA TYR A 24 5.50 2.33 -27.50
C TYR A 24 5.02 2.61 -28.94
N MET A 25 5.22 3.84 -29.42
CA MET A 25 4.79 4.26 -30.75
C MET A 25 5.46 3.46 -31.87
N LYS A 26 6.70 3.00 -31.67
CA LYS A 26 7.45 2.23 -32.66
C LYS A 26 7.12 0.73 -32.65
N TYR A 27 6.97 0.13 -31.47
CA TYR A 27 6.96 -1.33 -31.32
C TYR A 27 5.62 -1.91 -30.89
N ALA A 28 4.76 -1.11 -30.28
CA ALA A 28 3.51 -1.59 -29.71
C ALA A 28 2.27 -0.99 -30.37
N TYR A 29 2.29 0.27 -30.79
CA TYR A 29 1.16 0.89 -31.46
C TYR A 29 0.68 0.04 -32.67
N PRO A 30 -0.63 -0.29 -32.78
CA PRO A 30 -1.78 0.23 -32.02
C PRO A 30 -2.24 -0.64 -30.83
N ALA A 31 -1.42 -1.55 -30.33
CA ALA A 31 -1.75 -2.38 -29.16
C ALA A 31 -1.96 -1.56 -27.87
N ASP A 32 -2.64 -2.16 -26.90
CA ASP A 32 -2.99 -1.49 -25.63
C ASP A 32 -1.76 -1.28 -24.72
N GLU A 33 -0.80 -2.21 -24.72
CA GLU A 33 0.41 -2.17 -23.89
C GLU A 33 1.66 -2.52 -24.72
N LEU A 34 2.81 -1.99 -24.28
CA LEU A 34 4.13 -2.44 -24.73
C LEU A 34 4.61 -3.61 -23.87
N MET A 35 5.14 -4.64 -24.53
CA MET A 35 5.93 -5.70 -23.89
C MET A 35 7.42 -5.44 -24.14
N PRO A 36 8.10 -4.70 -23.24
CA PRO A 36 9.38 -4.07 -23.54
C PRO A 36 10.52 -5.08 -23.74
N LEU A 37 10.51 -6.21 -23.03
CA LEU A 37 11.53 -7.28 -23.19
C LEU A 37 11.50 -7.96 -24.57
N SER A 38 10.35 -7.91 -25.25
CA SER A 38 10.15 -8.54 -26.55
C SER A 38 9.93 -7.52 -27.67
N CYS A 39 10.01 -6.22 -27.37
CA CYS A 39 9.79 -5.12 -28.32
C CYS A 39 8.55 -5.34 -29.21
N ARG A 40 7.42 -5.68 -28.59
CA ARG A 40 6.15 -5.91 -29.30
C ARG A 40 4.96 -5.43 -28.48
N GLY A 41 3.85 -5.16 -29.14
CA GLY A 41 2.57 -4.89 -28.48
C GLY A 41 1.97 -6.14 -27.84
N ARG A 42 1.21 -5.96 -26.76
CA ARG A 42 0.34 -7.00 -26.19
C ARG A 42 -1.04 -6.93 -26.84
N VAL A 43 -1.49 -8.03 -27.44
CA VAL A 43 -2.78 -8.10 -28.14
C VAL A 43 -3.70 -9.08 -27.41
N ARG A 44 -4.83 -8.57 -26.91
CA ARG A 44 -5.78 -9.40 -26.15
C ARG A 44 -6.26 -10.60 -26.99
N GLY A 45 -5.97 -11.81 -26.49
CA GLY A 45 -6.31 -13.09 -27.12
C GLY A 45 -5.15 -13.79 -27.83
N GLU A 46 -4.02 -13.11 -28.07
CA GLU A 46 -2.82 -13.73 -28.64
C GLU A 46 -1.87 -14.22 -27.54
N GLU A 47 -1.73 -13.47 -26.45
CA GLU A 47 -0.97 -13.89 -25.27
C GLU A 47 -1.81 -14.66 -24.25
N PRO A 48 -1.16 -15.48 -23.39
CA PRO A 48 -1.80 -16.04 -22.20
C PRO A 48 -2.46 -14.95 -21.35
N ASN A 49 -3.69 -15.21 -20.94
CA ASN A 49 -4.49 -14.31 -20.11
C ASN A 49 -3.86 -14.16 -18.71
N ARG A 50 -3.67 -12.92 -18.24
CA ARG A 50 -3.08 -12.57 -16.94
C ARG A 50 -4.13 -12.35 -15.82
N GLY A 51 -5.38 -12.77 -16.03
CA GLY A 51 -6.48 -12.54 -15.11
C GLY A 51 -7.03 -11.11 -15.23
N ASP A 52 -7.50 -10.55 -14.10
CA ASP A 52 -8.20 -9.25 -14.06
C ASP A 52 -7.36 -8.08 -14.59
N ILE A 53 -6.03 -8.20 -14.57
CA ILE A 53 -5.09 -7.23 -15.16
C ILE A 53 -5.42 -6.96 -16.62
N ASP A 54 -5.68 -8.02 -17.39
CA ASP A 54 -5.92 -7.84 -18.82
C ASP A 54 -7.28 -7.22 -19.10
N ASP A 55 -8.20 -7.15 -18.13
CA ASP A 55 -9.55 -6.58 -18.33
C ASP A 55 -9.54 -5.06 -18.55
N SER A 56 -8.40 -4.41 -18.33
CA SER A 56 -8.14 -3.04 -18.79
C SER A 56 -7.93 -2.94 -20.32
N LEU A 57 -7.62 -4.05 -21.00
CA LEU A 57 -7.25 -4.10 -22.41
C LEU A 57 -8.48 -4.39 -23.29
N GLY A 58 -8.99 -3.37 -23.98
CA GLY A 58 -10.17 -3.46 -24.84
C GLY A 58 -9.90 -3.28 -26.33
N LYS A 59 -8.65 -3.42 -26.78
CA LYS A 59 -8.21 -3.26 -28.19
C LYS A 59 -8.50 -1.85 -28.74
N PHE A 60 -8.26 -0.83 -27.92
CA PHE A 60 -8.54 0.57 -28.24
C PHE A 60 -7.28 1.45 -28.11
N SER A 61 -6.09 0.86 -28.17
CA SER A 61 -4.82 1.56 -28.00
C SER A 61 -4.73 2.28 -26.65
N LEU A 62 -4.98 1.54 -25.55
CA LEU A 62 -5.02 2.06 -24.18
C LEU A 62 -3.89 3.06 -23.89
N THR A 63 -2.62 2.65 -24.06
CA THR A 63 -1.45 3.49 -23.77
C THR A 63 -1.42 4.79 -24.60
N LEU A 64 -1.90 4.78 -25.85
CA LEU A 64 -2.01 6.00 -26.65
C LEU A 64 -2.99 6.98 -26.00
N ILE A 65 -4.22 6.53 -25.72
CA ILE A 65 -5.30 7.37 -25.17
C ILE A 65 -4.89 7.94 -23.81
N ASP A 66 -4.37 7.07 -22.94
CA ASP A 66 -3.99 7.39 -21.57
C ASP A 66 -2.88 8.47 -21.50
N THR A 67 -2.04 8.55 -22.53
CA THR A 67 -0.87 9.47 -22.57
C THR A 67 -1.18 10.82 -23.22
N LEU A 68 -2.34 11.00 -23.87
CA LEU A 68 -2.60 12.17 -24.72
C LEU A 68 -2.44 13.51 -23.98
N ASP A 69 -3.04 13.66 -22.81
CA ASP A 69 -2.95 14.92 -22.06
C ASP A 69 -1.57 15.11 -21.39
N THR A 70 -0.83 14.04 -21.11
CA THR A 70 0.60 14.12 -20.71
C THR A 70 1.44 14.82 -21.77
N LEU A 71 1.21 14.55 -23.05
CA LEU A 71 1.96 15.18 -24.14
C LEU A 71 1.83 16.72 -24.07
N VAL A 72 0.65 17.22 -23.73
CA VAL A 72 0.43 18.66 -23.57
C VAL A 72 1.15 19.19 -22.34
N VAL A 73 1.06 18.51 -21.19
CA VAL A 73 1.78 18.92 -19.97
C VAL A 73 3.29 19.00 -20.20
N LEU A 74 3.86 18.06 -20.95
CA LEU A 74 5.30 18.01 -21.29
C LEU A 74 5.68 18.94 -22.46
N ASN A 75 4.75 19.77 -22.95
CA ASN A 75 4.94 20.69 -24.07
C ASN A 75 5.33 20.00 -25.40
N LYS A 76 4.85 18.76 -25.61
CA LYS A 76 5.02 17.94 -26.83
C LYS A 76 3.82 18.08 -27.76
N LEU A 77 3.60 19.32 -28.21
CA LEU A 77 2.37 19.70 -28.90
C LEU A 77 2.25 19.12 -30.33
N ASP A 78 3.38 18.87 -30.99
CA ASP A 78 3.40 18.22 -32.32
C ASP A 78 3.00 16.74 -32.20
N GLU A 79 3.59 16.04 -31.22
CA GLU A 79 3.28 14.65 -30.90
C GLU A 79 1.84 14.49 -30.41
N PHE A 80 1.34 15.45 -29.62
CA PHE A 80 -0.06 15.47 -29.20
C PHE A 80 -1.00 15.52 -30.41
N GLU A 81 -0.81 16.49 -31.31
CA GLU A 81 -1.69 16.67 -32.46
C GLU A 81 -1.67 15.45 -33.40
N ASP A 82 -0.51 14.84 -33.61
CA ASP A 82 -0.35 13.59 -34.37
C ASP A 82 -0.99 12.39 -33.65
N ALA A 83 -0.84 12.29 -32.33
CA ALA A 83 -1.45 11.24 -31.51
C ALA A 83 -2.99 11.33 -31.51
N VAL A 84 -3.56 12.54 -31.45
CA VAL A 84 -5.01 12.74 -31.56
C VAL A 84 -5.52 12.29 -32.93
N ARG A 85 -4.82 12.60 -34.03
CA ARG A 85 -5.18 12.10 -35.37
C ARG A 85 -5.16 10.58 -35.44
N LYS A 86 -4.13 9.96 -34.86
CA LYS A 86 -4.02 8.49 -34.76
C LYS A 86 -5.18 7.91 -33.95
N ALA A 87 -5.51 8.50 -32.81
CA ALA A 87 -6.63 8.06 -31.97
C ALA A 87 -7.95 8.10 -32.76
N VAL A 88 -8.27 9.22 -33.39
CA VAL A 88 -9.50 9.38 -34.20
C VAL A 88 -9.54 8.39 -35.36
N LYS A 89 -8.40 8.10 -35.99
CA LYS A 89 -8.33 7.22 -37.16
C LYS A 89 -8.42 5.74 -36.81
N ASP A 90 -7.67 5.29 -35.82
CA ASP A 90 -7.35 3.87 -35.62
C ASP A 90 -8.11 3.25 -34.42
N VAL A 91 -8.57 4.05 -33.44
CA VAL A 91 -9.28 3.53 -32.26
C VAL A 91 -10.70 3.09 -32.63
N ARG A 92 -11.10 1.92 -32.13
CA ARG A 92 -12.46 1.38 -32.24
C ARG A 92 -12.97 1.03 -30.84
N LEU A 93 -14.17 1.47 -30.52
CA LEU A 93 -14.80 1.26 -29.22
C LEU A 93 -15.91 0.20 -29.26
N ASP A 94 -16.15 -0.40 -30.42
CA ASP A 94 -17.20 -1.39 -30.66
C ASP A 94 -16.66 -2.84 -30.72
N ASN A 95 -15.52 -3.10 -30.09
CA ASN A 95 -14.89 -4.42 -30.08
C ASN A 95 -15.73 -5.44 -29.30
N ASP A 96 -15.79 -6.69 -29.76
CA ASP A 96 -16.40 -7.80 -29.00
C ASP A 96 -15.44 -8.30 -27.91
N VAL A 97 -15.27 -7.49 -26.86
CA VAL A 97 -14.37 -7.75 -25.74
C VAL A 97 -15.03 -7.33 -24.43
N VAL A 98 -14.81 -8.11 -23.38
CA VAL A 98 -15.23 -7.81 -22.02
C VAL A 98 -14.14 -6.99 -21.35
N VAL A 99 -14.51 -5.84 -20.81
CA VAL A 99 -13.59 -4.91 -20.14
C VAL A 99 -14.08 -4.60 -18.73
N SER A 100 -13.15 -4.18 -17.87
CA SER A 100 -13.46 -3.60 -16.56
C SER A 100 -14.11 -2.24 -16.75
N VAL A 101 -15.28 -2.03 -16.12
CA VAL A 101 -16.00 -0.75 -16.18
C VAL A 101 -15.19 0.36 -15.51
N PHE A 102 -14.56 0.04 -14.38
CA PHE A 102 -13.73 0.95 -13.61
C PHE A 102 -12.47 1.38 -14.38
N GLU A 103 -11.67 0.44 -14.87
CA GLU A 103 -10.43 0.75 -15.60
C GLU A 103 -10.71 1.50 -16.91
N THR A 104 -11.77 1.10 -17.62
CA THR A 104 -12.17 1.76 -18.87
C THR A 104 -12.64 3.19 -18.61
N ASN A 105 -13.31 3.44 -17.48
CA ASN A 105 -13.72 4.79 -17.09
C ASN A 105 -12.51 5.67 -16.77
N ILE A 106 -11.66 5.25 -15.83
CA ILE A 106 -10.59 6.12 -15.32
C ILE A 106 -9.50 6.37 -16.37
N ARG A 107 -9.17 5.40 -17.22
CA ARG A 107 -8.09 5.52 -18.23
C ARG A 107 -8.57 6.00 -19.59
N VAL A 108 -9.62 5.37 -20.12
CA VAL A 108 -10.02 5.60 -21.52
C VAL A 108 -10.97 6.77 -21.60
N LEU A 109 -12.05 6.76 -20.81
CA LEU A 109 -12.97 7.89 -20.77
C LEU A 109 -12.28 9.12 -20.18
N GLY A 110 -11.53 8.96 -19.09
CA GLY A 110 -10.66 9.99 -18.51
C GLY A 110 -9.68 10.57 -19.52
N GLY A 111 -8.91 9.72 -20.22
CA GLY A 111 -7.93 10.15 -21.21
C GLY A 111 -8.55 10.87 -22.42
N LEU A 112 -9.68 10.37 -22.94
CA LEU A 112 -10.42 11.04 -24.03
C LEU A 112 -10.94 12.42 -23.61
N LEU A 113 -11.49 12.54 -22.40
CA LEU A 113 -11.99 13.81 -21.87
C LEU A 113 -10.84 14.79 -21.59
N GLY A 114 -9.77 14.35 -20.94
CA GLY A 114 -8.59 15.18 -20.68
C GLY A 114 -7.95 15.68 -21.98
N ALA A 115 -7.80 14.80 -22.97
CA ALA A 115 -7.30 15.17 -24.29
C ALA A 115 -8.24 16.10 -25.05
N HIS A 116 -9.56 15.92 -24.96
CA HIS A 116 -10.54 16.84 -25.54
C HIS A 116 -10.39 18.25 -24.95
N VAL A 117 -10.27 18.37 -23.63
CA VAL A 117 -10.08 19.66 -22.94
C VAL A 117 -8.81 20.34 -23.45
N MET A 118 -7.70 19.61 -23.56
CA MET A 118 -6.45 20.18 -24.07
C MET A 118 -6.53 20.55 -25.56
N ALA A 119 -7.19 19.72 -26.37
CA ALA A 119 -7.40 19.99 -27.79
C ALA A 119 -8.24 21.26 -28.01
N ASP A 120 -9.33 21.42 -27.25
CA ASP A 120 -10.18 22.61 -27.30
C ASP A 120 -9.44 23.86 -26.82
N LEU A 121 -8.67 23.76 -25.74
CA LEU A 121 -7.82 24.86 -25.27
C LEU A 121 -6.84 25.34 -26.35
N LEU A 122 -6.10 24.41 -26.97
CA LEU A 122 -5.13 24.75 -28.02
C LEU A 122 -5.81 25.30 -29.28
N ARG A 123 -7.03 24.82 -29.60
CA ARG A 123 -7.87 25.35 -30.67
C ARG A 123 -8.29 26.80 -30.39
N GLN A 124 -8.77 27.10 -29.18
CA GLN A 124 -9.20 28.44 -28.77
C GLN A 124 -8.05 29.45 -28.73
N GLN A 125 -6.84 29.01 -28.39
CA GLN A 125 -5.63 29.83 -28.47
C GLN A 125 -5.24 30.21 -29.92
N GLY A 126 -5.81 29.54 -30.94
CA GLY A 126 -5.64 29.89 -32.35
C GLY A 126 -4.38 29.35 -33.02
N ASN A 127 -3.48 28.68 -32.28
CA ASN A 127 -2.15 28.30 -32.80
C ASN A 127 -2.07 26.86 -33.30
N ARG A 128 -2.88 25.95 -32.75
CA ARG A 128 -2.87 24.50 -33.07
C ARG A 128 -4.29 23.95 -33.08
N MET A 129 -4.45 22.68 -33.45
CA MET A 129 -5.73 21.96 -33.38
C MET A 129 -6.90 22.62 -34.15
N GLN A 130 -6.64 23.45 -35.16
CA GLN A 130 -7.70 24.16 -35.91
C GLN A 130 -8.62 23.23 -36.71
N TRP A 131 -8.13 22.02 -37.02
CA TRP A 131 -8.91 20.99 -37.70
C TRP A 131 -9.86 20.23 -36.75
N TYR A 132 -9.64 20.32 -35.44
CA TYR A 132 -10.33 19.53 -34.43
C TYR A 132 -11.77 20.01 -34.23
N GLN A 133 -12.73 19.09 -34.40
CA GLN A 133 -14.17 19.31 -34.31
C GLN A 133 -14.79 18.37 -33.25
N ASP A 134 -14.19 18.34 -32.07
CA ASP A 134 -14.68 17.62 -30.90
C ASP A 134 -14.75 16.08 -31.09
N GLU A 135 -13.93 15.52 -31.98
CA GLU A 135 -13.92 14.09 -32.30
C GLU A 135 -13.69 13.21 -31.06
N LEU A 136 -12.79 13.63 -30.17
CA LEU A 136 -12.53 12.90 -28.91
C LEU A 136 -13.72 12.96 -27.95
N LEU A 137 -14.49 14.05 -27.93
CA LEU A 137 -15.71 14.13 -27.13
C LEU A 137 -16.80 13.20 -27.70
N HIS A 138 -16.90 13.09 -29.02
CA HIS A 138 -17.79 12.11 -29.66
C HIS A 138 -17.40 10.67 -29.32
N MET A 139 -16.10 10.35 -29.33
CA MET A 139 -15.60 9.04 -28.89
C MET A 139 -15.88 8.79 -27.39
N ALA A 140 -15.65 9.79 -26.53
CA ALA A 140 -15.93 9.72 -25.10
C ALA A 140 -17.43 9.45 -24.84
N LYS A 141 -18.30 10.11 -25.60
CA LYS A 141 -19.75 9.89 -25.54
C LYS A 141 -20.15 8.48 -25.99
N GLU A 142 -19.58 7.99 -27.09
CA GLU A 142 -19.79 6.60 -27.52
C GLU A 142 -19.41 5.61 -26.42
N LEU A 143 -18.21 5.78 -25.84
CA LEU A 143 -17.73 4.93 -24.76
C LEU A 143 -18.65 5.00 -23.54
N GLY A 144 -19.06 6.21 -23.13
CA GLY A 144 -19.99 6.41 -22.03
C GLY A 144 -21.28 5.61 -22.24
N HIS A 145 -21.87 5.65 -23.43
CA HIS A 145 -23.07 4.85 -23.72
C HIS A 145 -22.83 3.34 -23.69
N ARG A 146 -21.63 2.88 -24.04
CA ARG A 146 -21.25 1.46 -23.93
C ARG A 146 -21.05 1.00 -22.49
N LEU A 147 -20.68 1.91 -21.59
CA LEU A 147 -20.55 1.63 -20.15
C LEU A 147 -21.90 1.70 -19.41
N LEU A 148 -22.86 2.50 -19.86
CA LEU A 148 -24.18 2.66 -19.20
C LEU A 148 -24.91 1.34 -18.90
N PRO A 149 -24.93 0.32 -19.77
CA PRO A 149 -25.56 -0.98 -19.47
C PRO A 149 -25.07 -1.63 -18.18
N ALA A 150 -23.85 -1.35 -17.73
CA ALA A 150 -23.33 -1.85 -16.46
C ALA A 150 -24.09 -1.31 -15.24
N PHE A 151 -24.72 -0.15 -15.33
CA PHE A 151 -25.48 0.43 -14.22
C PHE A 151 -26.91 -0.11 -14.11
N ASN A 152 -27.32 -1.00 -15.03
CA ASN A 152 -28.66 -1.59 -15.02
C ASN A 152 -28.76 -2.73 -13.99
N THR A 153 -28.58 -2.39 -12.73
CA THR A 153 -28.73 -3.28 -11.57
C THR A 153 -29.86 -2.79 -10.67
N THR A 154 -30.35 -3.65 -9.79
CA THR A 154 -31.44 -3.31 -8.85
C THR A 154 -31.06 -2.17 -7.90
N SER A 155 -29.78 -2.08 -7.51
CA SER A 155 -29.30 -1.00 -6.64
C SER A 155 -28.90 0.26 -7.40
N GLY A 156 -28.49 0.13 -8.67
CA GLY A 156 -27.84 1.19 -9.45
C GLY A 156 -26.32 1.23 -9.31
N LEU A 157 -25.71 0.30 -8.56
CA LEU A 157 -24.26 0.07 -8.57
C LEU A 157 -23.86 -0.64 -9.88
N PRO A 158 -22.75 -0.26 -10.53
CA PRO A 158 -22.36 -0.87 -11.79
C PRO A 158 -21.86 -2.31 -11.61
N TYR A 159 -22.17 -3.17 -12.57
CA TYR A 159 -21.42 -4.42 -12.80
C TYR A 159 -19.92 -4.09 -12.92
N PRO A 160 -19.02 -4.96 -12.42
CA PRO A 160 -17.58 -4.73 -12.52
C PRO A 160 -17.06 -4.83 -13.97
N LYS A 161 -17.77 -5.56 -14.84
CA LYS A 161 -17.36 -5.83 -16.22
C LYS A 161 -18.52 -5.57 -17.20
N VAL A 162 -18.17 -5.22 -18.44
CA VAL A 162 -19.12 -4.98 -19.53
C VAL A 162 -18.51 -5.40 -20.87
N ASN A 163 -19.32 -5.95 -21.78
CA ASN A 163 -18.88 -6.16 -23.16
C ASN A 163 -19.07 -4.87 -23.96
N LEU A 164 -18.02 -4.37 -24.61
CA LEU A 164 -18.07 -3.09 -25.34
C LEU A 164 -19.07 -3.12 -26.51
N ARG A 165 -19.26 -4.26 -27.19
CA ARG A 165 -20.22 -4.40 -28.29
C ARG A 165 -21.62 -4.76 -27.81
N TYR A 166 -21.74 -5.68 -26.86
CA TYR A 166 -23.02 -6.31 -26.51
C TYR A 166 -23.62 -5.85 -25.17
N GLY A 167 -22.92 -5.02 -24.39
CA GLY A 167 -23.35 -4.60 -23.06
C GLY A 167 -23.30 -5.74 -22.04
N VAL A 168 -24.26 -5.80 -21.12
CA VAL A 168 -24.29 -6.80 -20.04
C VAL A 168 -25.36 -7.87 -20.22
N LEU A 169 -26.54 -7.52 -20.74
CA LEU A 169 -27.71 -8.41 -20.76
C LEU A 169 -27.75 -9.37 -21.96
N ASN A 170 -26.92 -9.16 -22.97
CA ASN A 170 -26.94 -9.98 -24.18
C ASN A 170 -26.30 -11.36 -23.89
N PRO A 171 -26.87 -12.48 -24.37
CA PRO A 171 -26.25 -13.80 -24.22
C PRO A 171 -24.82 -13.91 -24.75
N LEU A 172 -24.45 -13.07 -25.73
CA LEU A 172 -23.10 -13.02 -26.30
C LEU A 172 -22.12 -12.17 -25.48
N SER A 173 -22.59 -11.45 -24.45
CA SER A 173 -21.76 -10.54 -23.67
C SER A 173 -20.65 -11.24 -22.88
N ARG A 174 -20.86 -12.50 -22.46
CA ARG A 174 -19.90 -13.27 -21.61
C ARG A 174 -19.60 -12.59 -20.26
N THR A 175 -20.54 -11.78 -19.77
CA THR A 175 -20.54 -11.08 -18.48
C THR A 175 -22.00 -10.84 -18.07
N GLY A 176 -22.25 -10.24 -16.91
CA GLY A 176 -23.59 -9.99 -16.36
C GLY A 176 -24.08 -11.04 -15.36
N THR A 177 -23.23 -12.01 -15.01
CA THR A 177 -23.49 -13.00 -13.96
C THR A 177 -22.87 -12.60 -12.61
N GLU A 178 -21.99 -11.61 -12.62
CA GLU A 178 -21.32 -11.07 -11.45
C GLU A 178 -22.35 -10.42 -10.52
N SER A 179 -22.28 -10.72 -9.22
CA SER A 179 -23.19 -10.14 -8.24
C SER A 179 -22.55 -9.03 -7.39
N ASP A 180 -21.24 -8.85 -7.51
CA ASP A 180 -20.45 -8.09 -6.56
C ASP A 180 -19.51 -7.12 -7.29
N THR A 181 -19.22 -5.97 -6.67
CA THR A 181 -18.28 -4.96 -7.15
C THR A 181 -17.49 -4.37 -5.98
N CYS A 182 -16.33 -3.78 -6.26
CA CYS A 182 -15.54 -3.11 -5.23
C CYS A 182 -16.04 -1.67 -4.98
N THR A 183 -15.79 -1.13 -3.79
CA THR A 183 -16.22 0.24 -3.44
C THR A 183 -15.60 1.29 -4.34
N ALA A 184 -14.30 1.18 -4.63
CA ALA A 184 -13.63 2.01 -5.62
C ALA A 184 -14.24 1.83 -7.03
N CYS A 185 -14.50 0.59 -7.43
CA CYS A 185 -15.04 0.25 -8.75
C CYS A 185 -16.40 0.93 -9.03
N ALA A 186 -17.26 1.02 -8.02
CA ALA A 186 -18.55 1.69 -8.12
C ALA A 186 -18.48 3.20 -7.81
N GLY A 187 -17.57 3.61 -6.95
CA GLY A 187 -17.45 4.97 -6.43
C GLY A 187 -16.61 5.93 -7.31
N THR A 188 -15.80 5.38 -8.21
CA THR A 188 -14.81 6.15 -8.97
C THR A 188 -15.25 6.35 -10.43
N MET A 189 -16.51 6.76 -10.59
CA MET A 189 -17.14 7.03 -11.90
C MET A 189 -17.54 8.50 -12.06
N ILE A 190 -17.69 9.23 -10.95
CA ILE A 190 -18.41 10.51 -10.94
C ILE A 190 -17.65 11.64 -11.67
N LEU A 191 -16.32 11.71 -11.61
CA LEU A 191 -15.58 12.81 -12.25
C LEU A 191 -15.74 12.77 -13.77
N GLU A 192 -15.48 11.62 -14.38
CA GLU A 192 -15.54 11.43 -15.84
C GLU A 192 -16.98 11.51 -16.34
N PHE A 193 -17.93 10.84 -15.68
CA PHE A 193 -19.33 10.85 -16.10
C PHE A 193 -19.96 12.25 -15.94
N ALA A 194 -19.58 12.99 -14.90
CA ALA A 194 -20.07 14.35 -14.70
C ALA A 194 -19.43 15.36 -15.67
N ALA A 195 -18.14 15.19 -16.01
CA ALA A 195 -17.49 15.96 -17.05
C ALA A 195 -18.10 15.67 -18.43
N LEU A 196 -18.27 14.40 -18.79
CA LEU A 196 -18.94 13.98 -20.01
C LEU A 196 -20.35 14.56 -20.11
N SER A 197 -21.12 14.55 -19.02
CA SER A 197 -22.48 15.12 -19.01
C SER A 197 -22.49 16.62 -19.28
N ARG A 198 -21.56 17.37 -18.68
CA ARG A 198 -21.46 18.82 -18.87
C ARG A 198 -21.00 19.19 -20.29
N MET A 199 -20.01 18.48 -20.83
CA MET A 199 -19.45 18.74 -22.15
C MET A 199 -20.37 18.27 -23.29
N SER A 200 -21.03 17.12 -23.13
CA SER A 200 -21.95 16.58 -24.15
C SER A 200 -23.39 17.09 -24.05
N GLY A 201 -23.76 17.69 -22.91
CA GLY A 201 -25.13 18.09 -22.59
C GLY A 201 -26.04 16.93 -22.11
N GLU A 202 -25.54 15.70 -22.05
CA GLU A 202 -26.35 14.53 -21.66
C GLU A 202 -26.23 14.18 -20.18
N SER A 203 -27.25 14.56 -19.39
CA SER A 203 -27.29 14.30 -17.94
C SER A 203 -27.30 12.82 -17.51
N VAL A 204 -27.46 11.88 -18.45
CA VAL A 204 -27.63 10.46 -18.15
C VAL A 204 -26.40 9.88 -17.45
N PHE A 205 -25.19 10.28 -17.85
CA PHE A 205 -23.97 9.77 -17.26
C PHE A 205 -23.84 10.20 -15.80
N GLU A 206 -23.91 11.51 -15.51
CA GLU A 206 -23.80 12.03 -14.14
C GLU A 206 -24.86 11.44 -13.22
N LYS A 207 -26.10 11.27 -13.70
CA LYS A 207 -27.20 10.69 -12.92
C LYS A 207 -26.88 9.27 -12.44
N HIS A 208 -26.34 8.41 -13.32
CA HIS A 208 -26.00 7.04 -12.94
C HIS A 208 -24.82 6.99 -11.97
N ALA A 209 -23.75 7.75 -12.24
CA ALA A 209 -22.59 7.80 -11.34
C ALA A 209 -22.96 8.38 -9.96
N ARG A 210 -23.79 9.43 -9.92
CA ARG A 210 -24.29 10.01 -8.66
C ARG A 210 -25.15 9.02 -7.88
N LYS A 211 -26.02 8.27 -8.57
CA LYS A 211 -26.84 7.24 -7.93
C LYS A 211 -25.97 6.17 -7.29
N ALA A 212 -24.89 5.73 -7.93
CA ALA A 212 -23.95 4.77 -7.34
C ALA A 212 -23.30 5.33 -6.05
N MET A 213 -22.87 6.60 -6.07
CA MET A 213 -22.34 7.30 -4.88
C MET A 213 -23.36 7.40 -3.74
N ASP A 214 -24.63 7.67 -4.06
CA ASP A 214 -25.72 7.72 -3.08
C ASP A 214 -25.96 6.36 -2.43
N VAL A 215 -25.92 5.27 -3.21
CA VAL A 215 -26.08 3.91 -2.69
C VAL A 215 -24.93 3.55 -1.76
N LEU A 216 -23.67 3.80 -2.15
CA LEU A 216 -22.51 3.54 -1.28
C LEU A 216 -22.61 4.32 0.05
N TRP A 217 -23.02 5.59 -0.02
CA TRP A 217 -23.25 6.42 1.16
C TRP A 217 -24.34 5.86 2.08
N GLU A 218 -25.48 5.45 1.53
CA GLU A 218 -26.60 4.88 2.28
C GLU A 218 -26.24 3.54 2.94
N ARG A 219 -25.34 2.77 2.32
CA ARG A 219 -24.93 1.45 2.79
C ARG A 219 -23.81 1.46 3.81
N ARG A 220 -23.17 2.60 4.08
CA ARG A 220 -22.14 2.70 5.13
C ARG A 220 -22.65 2.22 6.49
N GLN A 221 -21.76 1.76 7.35
CA GLN A 221 -22.12 1.38 8.72
C GLN A 221 -22.40 2.63 9.55
N LYS A 222 -23.65 2.85 9.97
CA LYS A 222 -24.07 4.09 10.69
C LYS A 222 -23.32 4.37 12.00
N GLY A 223 -22.78 3.34 12.66
CA GLY A 223 -22.07 3.49 13.93
C GLY A 223 -20.60 3.90 13.79
N SER A 224 -19.97 3.57 12.66
CA SER A 224 -18.54 3.84 12.40
C SER A 224 -18.32 4.77 11.22
N ASP A 225 -19.35 5.03 10.40
CA ASP A 225 -19.30 5.69 9.11
C ASP A 225 -18.32 5.07 8.10
N LEU A 226 -17.92 3.81 8.31
CA LEU A 226 -17.04 3.06 7.42
C LEU A 226 -17.83 2.31 6.34
N VAL A 227 -17.15 2.03 5.22
CA VAL A 227 -17.64 1.22 4.10
C VAL A 227 -16.80 -0.05 3.96
N GLY A 228 -17.38 -1.12 3.43
CA GLY A 228 -16.64 -2.34 3.14
C GLY A 228 -15.82 -2.22 1.85
N THR A 229 -15.03 -3.23 1.51
CA THR A 229 -14.28 -3.29 0.25
C THR A 229 -15.12 -3.80 -0.92
N VAL A 230 -16.04 -4.75 -0.68
CA VAL A 230 -16.84 -5.40 -1.73
C VAL A 230 -18.31 -5.42 -1.34
N ILE A 231 -19.16 -4.97 -2.27
CA ILE A 231 -20.60 -4.84 -2.11
C ILE A 231 -21.34 -5.59 -3.21
N ASN A 232 -22.46 -6.20 -2.86
CA ASN A 232 -23.35 -6.83 -3.82
C ASN A 232 -24.20 -5.80 -4.55
N ILE A 233 -24.20 -5.84 -5.89
CA ILE A 233 -24.83 -4.84 -6.77
C ILE A 233 -26.36 -4.97 -6.86
N HIS A 234 -26.95 -6.06 -6.35
CA HIS A 234 -28.40 -6.25 -6.39
C HIS A 234 -29.07 -5.93 -5.06
N ASN A 235 -28.57 -6.50 -3.95
CA ASN A 235 -29.17 -6.30 -2.64
C ASN A 235 -28.50 -5.18 -1.80
N GLY A 236 -27.31 -4.71 -2.21
CA GLY A 236 -26.54 -3.67 -1.53
C GLY A 236 -25.93 -4.13 -0.20
N GLU A 237 -25.73 -5.44 0.01
CA GLU A 237 -25.07 -5.98 1.19
C GLU A 237 -23.55 -6.03 1.02
N TRP A 238 -22.81 -5.76 2.11
CA TRP A 238 -21.36 -5.87 2.12
C TRP A 238 -20.90 -7.32 2.19
N VAL A 239 -20.27 -7.79 1.11
CA VAL A 239 -19.67 -9.12 0.98
C VAL A 239 -18.34 -9.16 1.70
N ARG A 240 -17.46 -8.17 1.45
CA ARG A 240 -16.21 -7.99 2.20
C ARG A 240 -16.32 -6.72 3.05
N ARG A 241 -16.28 -6.92 4.37
CA ARG A 241 -16.55 -5.90 5.40
C ARG A 241 -15.28 -5.28 5.99
N GLU A 242 -14.14 -5.57 5.36
CA GLU A 242 -12.86 -4.92 5.61
C GLU A 242 -12.98 -3.46 5.18
N SER A 243 -12.45 -2.55 5.99
CA SER A 243 -12.43 -1.12 5.71
C SER A 243 -11.03 -0.60 5.91
N GLY A 244 -10.60 0.25 4.99
CA GLY A 244 -9.26 0.82 4.95
C GLY A 244 -9.22 1.99 3.99
N VAL A 245 -8.02 2.50 3.77
CA VAL A 245 -7.73 3.53 2.75
C VAL A 245 -6.92 2.97 1.58
N GLY A 246 -6.74 1.65 1.50
CA GLY A 246 -6.00 0.99 0.44
C GLY A 246 -6.88 0.41 -0.65
N ALA A 247 -6.31 -0.55 -1.38
CA ALA A 247 -6.90 -1.22 -2.54
C ALA A 247 -8.39 -1.56 -2.38
N GLY A 248 -9.21 -1.13 -3.35
CA GLY A 248 -10.63 -1.45 -3.47
C GLY A 248 -11.57 -0.49 -2.74
N ILE A 249 -11.03 0.50 -2.01
CA ILE A 249 -11.79 1.61 -1.41
C ILE A 249 -11.15 2.96 -1.74
N ASP A 250 -9.82 3.05 -1.69
CA ASP A 250 -8.98 4.19 -2.08
C ASP A 250 -9.68 5.37 -2.79
N SER A 251 -9.90 5.24 -4.09
CA SER A 251 -10.35 6.28 -5.02
C SER A 251 -11.81 6.71 -4.80
N TYR A 252 -12.62 5.94 -4.06
CA TYR A 252 -13.94 6.41 -3.63
C TYR A 252 -13.81 7.64 -2.71
N TYR A 253 -12.88 7.62 -1.75
CA TYR A 253 -12.64 8.78 -0.88
C TYR A 253 -12.06 9.96 -1.64
N GLU A 254 -11.16 9.67 -2.58
CA GLU A 254 -10.60 10.68 -3.47
C GLU A 254 -11.70 11.36 -4.29
N TYR A 255 -12.63 10.60 -4.86
CA TYR A 255 -13.70 11.12 -5.72
C TYR A 255 -14.75 11.89 -4.94
N LEU A 256 -14.97 11.61 -3.66
CA LEU A 256 -15.80 12.48 -2.82
C LEU A 256 -15.21 13.90 -2.72
N MET A 257 -13.91 14.02 -2.38
CA MET A 257 -13.29 15.34 -2.26
C MET A 257 -13.17 16.02 -3.63
N LYS A 258 -12.70 15.28 -4.65
CA LYS A 258 -12.49 15.83 -6.00
C LYS A 258 -13.81 16.20 -6.68
N ALA A 259 -14.90 15.47 -6.45
CA ALA A 259 -16.21 15.82 -7.00
C ALA A 259 -16.76 17.09 -6.37
N TYR A 260 -16.49 17.37 -5.09
CA TYR A 260 -16.82 18.67 -4.52
C TYR A 260 -16.10 19.81 -5.27
N ILE A 261 -14.80 19.66 -5.53
CA ILE A 261 -14.01 20.69 -6.23
C ILE A 261 -14.48 20.85 -7.68
N LEU A 262 -14.70 19.74 -8.39
CA LEU A 262 -15.08 19.77 -9.81
C LEU A 262 -16.52 20.24 -10.03
N LEU A 263 -17.44 19.88 -9.13
CA LEU A 263 -18.89 20.06 -9.33
C LEU A 263 -19.49 21.18 -8.46
N GLY A 264 -18.76 21.66 -7.44
CA GLY A 264 -19.25 22.64 -6.48
C GLY A 264 -20.34 22.12 -5.54
N ASP A 265 -20.53 20.81 -5.44
CA ASP A 265 -21.63 20.19 -4.70
C ASP A 265 -21.21 19.79 -3.28
N HIS A 266 -21.71 20.52 -2.28
CA HIS A 266 -21.39 20.34 -0.87
C HIS A 266 -21.74 18.96 -0.32
N VAL A 267 -22.66 18.22 -0.94
CA VAL A 267 -23.00 16.86 -0.50
C VAL A 267 -21.77 15.95 -0.53
N PHE A 268 -20.90 16.08 -1.53
CA PHE A 268 -19.69 15.27 -1.61
C PHE A 268 -18.68 15.64 -0.52
N LEU A 269 -18.54 16.94 -0.21
CA LEU A 269 -17.66 17.41 0.87
C LEU A 269 -18.14 16.92 2.23
N GLU A 270 -19.44 17.00 2.50
CA GLU A 270 -20.03 16.51 3.76
C GLU A 270 -19.74 15.01 3.94
N ARG A 271 -19.99 14.22 2.90
CA ARG A 271 -19.72 12.77 2.90
C ARG A 271 -18.24 12.47 3.09
N PHE A 272 -17.36 13.19 2.38
CA PHE A 272 -15.92 13.06 2.54
C PHE A 272 -15.50 13.36 3.99
N ASN A 273 -15.97 14.46 4.57
CA ASN A 273 -15.60 14.86 5.93
C ASN A 273 -16.02 13.83 6.97
N ILE A 274 -17.22 13.24 6.83
CA ILE A 274 -17.71 12.18 7.71
C ILE A 274 -16.84 10.93 7.60
N HIS A 275 -16.56 10.46 6.38
CA HIS A 275 -15.66 9.31 6.19
C HIS A 275 -14.24 9.59 6.67
N TYR A 276 -13.71 10.79 6.43
CA TYR A 276 -12.38 11.18 6.89
C TYR A 276 -12.27 11.16 8.42
N SER A 277 -13.26 11.71 9.14
CA SER A 277 -13.30 11.65 10.60
C SER A 277 -13.34 10.20 11.11
N ALA A 278 -14.06 9.32 10.43
CA ALA A 278 -14.06 7.89 10.74
C ALA A 278 -12.69 7.23 10.47
N ILE A 279 -12.05 7.52 9.34
CA ILE A 279 -10.72 7.03 8.99
C ILE A 279 -9.70 7.47 10.04
N MET A 280 -9.69 8.76 10.38
CA MET A 280 -8.74 9.30 11.37
C MET A 280 -8.97 8.72 12.77
N LYS A 281 -10.21 8.32 13.10
CA LYS A 281 -10.55 7.72 14.39
C LYS A 281 -10.23 6.23 14.49
N TYR A 282 -10.47 5.48 13.42
CA TYR A 282 -10.47 4.01 13.47
C TYR A 282 -9.32 3.36 12.69
N ILE A 283 -8.90 3.94 11.57
CA ILE A 283 -7.91 3.38 10.64
C ILE A 283 -6.52 4.00 10.88
N SER A 284 -6.48 5.31 11.14
CA SER A 284 -5.25 6.05 11.39
C SER A 284 -4.77 5.83 12.81
N GLN A 285 -3.81 4.94 13.00
CA GLN A 285 -3.10 4.74 14.27
C GLN A 285 -1.63 5.09 14.07
N PRO A 286 -1.18 6.31 14.42
CA PRO A 286 0.18 6.74 14.12
C PRO A 286 1.24 5.70 14.55
N PRO A 287 2.17 5.32 13.64
CA PRO A 287 2.40 5.84 12.29
C PRO A 287 1.67 5.10 11.15
N LEU A 288 0.80 4.13 11.43
CA LEU A 288 0.23 3.18 10.47
C LEU A 288 -1.21 3.50 10.05
N LEU A 289 -1.58 3.08 8.84
CA LEU A 289 -2.96 3.03 8.35
C LEU A 289 -3.34 1.54 8.22
N LEU A 290 -4.07 1.01 9.21
CA LEU A 290 -4.39 -0.42 9.26
C LEU A 290 -5.85 -0.67 8.91
N ASN A 291 -6.09 -1.75 8.17
CA ASN A 291 -7.45 -2.15 7.82
C ASN A 291 -8.17 -2.70 9.05
N VAL A 292 -9.41 -2.25 9.24
CA VAL A 292 -10.30 -2.62 10.35
C VAL A 292 -11.60 -3.22 9.85
N HIS A 293 -12.36 -3.85 10.73
CA HIS A 293 -13.68 -4.36 10.37
C HIS A 293 -14.74 -3.24 10.46
N MET A 294 -15.52 -3.01 9.41
CA MET A 294 -16.43 -1.85 9.35
C MET A 294 -17.47 -1.82 10.49
N HIS A 295 -17.98 -2.99 10.93
CA HIS A 295 -18.97 -3.07 12.02
C HIS A 295 -18.35 -3.05 13.42
N ASN A 296 -17.09 -3.45 13.53
CA ASN A 296 -16.36 -3.49 14.79
C ASN A 296 -14.94 -2.96 14.56
N PRO A 297 -14.77 -1.63 14.48
CA PRO A 297 -13.52 -1.03 14.05
C PRO A 297 -12.37 -1.16 15.07
N THR A 298 -12.62 -1.77 16.23
CA THR A 298 -11.57 -2.12 17.21
C THR A 298 -10.74 -3.33 16.78
N VAL A 299 -11.27 -4.14 15.85
CA VAL A 299 -10.61 -5.33 15.33
C VAL A 299 -9.87 -4.97 14.05
N SER A 300 -8.53 -5.04 14.09
CA SER A 300 -7.72 -5.02 12.88
C SER A 300 -7.92 -6.33 12.11
N VAL A 301 -8.19 -6.22 10.81
CA VAL A 301 -8.44 -7.38 9.94
C VAL A 301 -7.16 -7.83 9.23
N ARG A 302 -6.24 -6.90 8.95
CA ARG A 302 -4.98 -7.20 8.27
C ARG A 302 -3.82 -6.46 8.93
N SER A 303 -2.71 -7.18 9.13
CA SER A 303 -1.43 -6.64 9.62
C SER A 303 -0.54 -6.10 8.49
N TRP A 304 -1.13 -5.74 7.36
CA TRP A 304 -0.38 -5.28 6.21
C TRP A 304 -0.97 -4.04 5.55
N MET A 305 -0.09 -3.28 4.91
CA MET A 305 -0.35 -2.02 4.22
C MET A 305 -0.05 -2.21 2.74
N ASP A 306 -1.01 -1.96 1.86
CA ASP A 306 -0.72 -1.88 0.42
C ASP A 306 -0.05 -0.55 0.04
N SER A 307 0.65 -0.52 -1.08
CA SER A 307 1.26 0.71 -1.61
C SER A 307 0.22 1.75 -2.05
N LEU A 308 -1.00 1.33 -2.41
CA LEU A 308 -2.02 2.23 -2.96
C LEU A 308 -2.49 3.27 -1.96
N LEU A 309 -2.50 2.99 -0.65
CA LEU A 309 -2.76 4.01 0.39
C LEU A 309 -1.84 5.23 0.33
N ALA A 310 -0.75 5.16 -0.44
CA ALA A 310 0.12 6.28 -0.67
C ALA A 310 -0.61 7.48 -1.27
N PHE A 311 -1.81 7.41 -1.87
CA PHE A 311 -2.55 8.63 -2.28
C PHE A 311 -3.06 9.47 -1.10
N PHE A 312 -3.26 8.85 0.06
CA PHE A 312 -4.04 9.42 1.17
C PHE A 312 -3.45 10.73 1.73
N PRO A 313 -2.12 10.90 1.91
CA PRO A 313 -1.60 12.17 2.41
C PRO A 313 -1.77 13.33 1.42
N GLY A 314 -1.86 13.05 0.13
CA GLY A 314 -2.18 14.01 -0.92
C GLY A 314 -3.60 14.54 -0.77
N LEU A 315 -4.52 13.66 -0.36
CA LEU A 315 -5.90 14.00 -0.02
C LEU A 315 -5.99 14.78 1.31
N GLN A 316 -5.17 14.42 2.31
CA GLN A 316 -5.03 15.17 3.55
C GLN A 316 -4.52 16.60 3.28
N VAL A 317 -3.54 16.76 2.39
CA VAL A 317 -3.07 18.07 1.94
C VAL A 317 -4.18 18.83 1.22
N LEU A 318 -4.94 18.18 0.34
CA LEU A 318 -6.04 18.84 -0.39
C LEU A 318 -7.13 19.36 0.55
N ARG A 319 -7.41 18.63 1.63
CA ARG A 319 -8.31 19.04 2.72
C ARG A 319 -7.74 20.17 3.59
N GLY A 320 -6.41 20.32 3.64
CA GLY A 320 -5.72 21.26 4.53
C GLY A 320 -5.26 20.67 5.87
N ASP A 321 -5.38 19.36 6.06
CA ASP A 321 -4.90 18.68 7.27
C ASP A 321 -3.42 18.29 7.13
N LEU A 322 -2.54 19.27 7.27
CA LEU A 322 -1.13 19.14 6.92
C LEU A 322 -0.30 18.33 7.91
N LYS A 323 -0.66 18.30 9.20
CA LYS A 323 0.14 17.58 10.20
C LYS A 323 0.07 16.05 9.97
N PRO A 324 -1.11 15.41 9.95
CA PRO A 324 -1.24 13.99 9.62
C PRO A 324 -0.67 13.66 8.24
N ALA A 325 -0.84 14.57 7.26
CA ALA A 325 -0.24 14.39 5.94
C ALA A 325 1.28 14.25 5.99
N ILE A 326 1.96 15.10 6.77
CA ILE A 326 3.41 15.03 6.94
C ILE A 326 3.83 13.75 7.66
N GLU A 327 3.06 13.31 8.67
CA GLU A 327 3.35 12.11 9.46
C GLU A 327 3.24 10.84 8.60
N THR A 328 2.13 10.65 7.91
CA THR A 328 1.92 9.50 7.01
C THR A 328 2.90 9.53 5.83
N HIS A 329 3.17 10.70 5.27
CA HIS A 329 4.18 10.85 4.23
C HIS A 329 5.57 10.46 4.72
N GLU A 330 5.98 10.91 5.92
CA GLU A 330 7.30 10.57 6.47
C GLU A 330 7.42 9.06 6.68
N MET A 331 6.36 8.39 7.16
CA MET A 331 6.34 6.94 7.26
C MET A 331 6.60 6.29 5.89
N LEU A 332 5.84 6.65 4.84
CA LEU A 332 6.01 6.11 3.49
C LEU A 332 7.42 6.37 2.93
N TYR A 333 7.96 7.55 3.21
CA TYR A 333 9.31 7.92 2.81
C TYR A 333 10.37 7.01 3.47
N GLN A 334 10.24 6.73 4.78
CA GLN A 334 11.18 5.83 5.46
C GLN A 334 11.10 4.40 4.92
N VAL A 335 9.90 3.91 4.58
CA VAL A 335 9.74 2.59 3.92
C VAL A 335 10.47 2.57 2.60
N THR A 336 10.26 3.59 1.77
CA THR A 336 10.89 3.73 0.45
C THR A 336 12.41 3.81 0.57
N LYS A 337 12.93 4.56 1.55
CA LYS A 337 14.36 4.67 1.81
C LYS A 337 14.99 3.34 2.21
N GLN A 338 14.28 2.52 2.99
CA GLN A 338 14.74 1.20 3.41
C GLN A 338 14.76 0.19 2.25
N HIS A 339 13.73 0.19 1.42
CA HIS A 339 13.51 -0.83 0.39
C HIS A 339 13.88 -0.39 -1.04
N LYS A 340 14.38 0.84 -1.21
CA LYS A 340 14.59 1.54 -2.50
C LYS A 340 13.30 1.87 -3.26
N PHE A 341 12.24 1.08 -3.09
CA PHE A 341 10.89 1.28 -3.61
C PHE A 341 9.85 1.01 -2.52
N LEU A 342 8.63 1.51 -2.69
CA LEU A 342 7.52 1.15 -1.81
C LEU A 342 7.01 -0.25 -2.21
N PRO A 343 7.02 -1.25 -1.31
CA PRO A 343 6.54 -2.59 -1.63
C PRO A 343 5.02 -2.60 -1.83
N GLU A 344 4.51 -3.46 -2.73
CA GLU A 344 3.07 -3.61 -3.03
C GLU A 344 2.25 -3.94 -1.78
N VAL A 345 2.76 -4.84 -0.94
CA VAL A 345 2.19 -5.17 0.37
C VAL A 345 3.30 -5.26 1.40
N ARG A 346 3.20 -4.48 2.49
CA ARG A 346 4.08 -4.59 3.65
C ARG A 346 3.37 -5.32 4.78
N ASN A 347 3.78 -6.53 5.09
CA ASN A 347 3.29 -7.27 6.26
C ASN A 347 4.18 -7.03 7.49
N PHE A 348 3.58 -6.63 8.61
CA PHE A 348 4.28 -6.48 9.88
C PHE A 348 4.33 -7.85 10.60
N GLY A 349 5.20 -8.76 10.15
CA GLY A 349 5.45 -10.02 10.87
C GLY A 349 6.05 -11.22 10.12
N LYS A 350 6.17 -11.21 8.78
CA LYS A 350 6.84 -12.26 7.96
C LYS A 350 7.46 -11.63 6.69
N ASN A 351 8.32 -12.40 6.01
CA ASN A 351 8.97 -12.03 4.74
C ASN A 351 8.00 -11.40 3.72
N PHE A 352 8.53 -10.42 2.99
CA PHE A 352 7.89 -9.71 1.88
C PHE A 352 7.37 -10.69 0.83
N LEU A 353 6.11 -10.53 0.42
CA LEU A 353 5.71 -10.95 -0.92
C LEU A 353 6.19 -9.85 -1.88
N TYR A 354 7.30 -10.12 -2.55
CA TYR A 354 7.69 -9.34 -3.74
C TYR A 354 6.82 -9.80 -4.90
N SER A 355 5.61 -9.28 -4.97
CA SER A 355 4.94 -9.05 -6.24
C SER A 355 5.19 -7.58 -6.58
N MET A 356 5.64 -7.31 -7.80
CA MET A 356 6.22 -6.03 -8.15
C MET A 356 5.36 -5.36 -9.20
N ILE A 357 4.18 -4.92 -8.78
CA ILE A 357 3.29 -4.14 -9.61
C ILE A 357 2.78 -2.95 -8.80
N PHE A 358 2.78 -1.79 -9.45
CA PHE A 358 2.30 -0.47 -9.03
C PHE A 358 3.31 0.44 -8.33
N PHE A 359 3.72 1.44 -9.10
CA PHE A 359 4.37 2.68 -8.66
C PHE A 359 3.32 3.79 -8.69
N PHE A 360 2.81 4.20 -7.53
CA PHE A 360 2.13 5.50 -7.31
C PHE A 360 2.42 5.98 -5.89
N GLN A 361 2.60 7.26 -5.56
CA GLN A 361 2.47 8.51 -6.32
C GLN A 361 3.74 9.37 -6.15
N ILE A 362 3.97 10.34 -7.04
CA ILE A 362 5.20 11.15 -7.10
C ILE A 362 5.11 12.51 -6.41
N LYS A 363 3.93 12.89 -5.90
CA LYS A 363 3.86 13.96 -4.88
C LYS A 363 4.72 13.64 -3.65
N TYR A 364 4.95 12.34 -3.40
CA TYR A 364 5.64 11.77 -2.24
C TYR A 364 7.17 11.76 -2.37
N LEU A 365 7.68 12.04 -3.57
CA LEU A 365 9.11 12.06 -3.86
C LEU A 365 9.75 13.41 -3.47
N TYR A 366 8.95 14.47 -3.28
CA TYR A 366 9.46 15.81 -2.97
C TYR A 366 10.17 15.88 -1.61
N SER A 367 9.73 15.11 -0.61
CA SER A 367 10.46 15.02 0.68
C SER A 367 11.60 13.99 0.65
N SER A 368 11.58 13.05 -0.31
CA SER A 368 12.66 12.08 -0.51
C SER A 368 13.88 12.71 -1.17
N ILE A 369 13.63 13.68 -2.04
CA ILE A 369 14.65 14.38 -2.82
C ILE A 369 15.04 15.62 -2.04
N LYS A 370 15.69 15.41 -0.89
CA LYS A 370 16.69 16.38 -0.44
C LYS A 370 17.93 16.17 -1.30
N VAL A 371 18.17 17.14 -2.19
CA VAL A 371 19.46 17.62 -2.71
C VAL A 371 20.61 16.65 -2.44
N GLY A 372 21.00 15.86 -3.45
CA GLY A 372 22.27 15.14 -3.39
C GLY A 372 22.45 13.94 -4.31
N ASP A 373 21.41 13.19 -4.67
CA ASP A 373 21.59 11.93 -5.41
C ASP A 373 20.72 11.87 -6.67
N MET A 374 21.14 12.56 -7.72
CA MET A 374 20.70 12.31 -9.12
C MET A 374 20.86 10.84 -9.49
N ASP A 375 21.90 10.20 -8.96
CA ASP A 375 22.18 8.79 -9.11
C ASP A 375 21.05 7.90 -8.55
N LYS A 376 20.25 8.37 -7.58
CA LYS A 376 19.11 7.60 -7.07
C LYS A 376 17.89 7.66 -7.98
N ILE A 377 17.66 8.76 -8.69
CA ILE A 377 16.62 8.83 -9.73
C ILE A 377 17.03 7.91 -10.88
N TYR A 378 18.28 8.01 -11.31
CA TYR A 378 18.84 7.16 -12.36
C TYR A 378 18.87 5.67 -11.97
N VAL A 379 19.25 5.32 -10.74
CA VAL A 379 19.18 3.95 -10.21
C VAL A 379 17.73 3.50 -9.98
N PHE A 380 16.83 4.37 -9.50
CA PHE A 380 15.40 4.09 -9.38
C PHE A 380 14.82 3.73 -10.73
N PHE A 381 15.20 4.46 -11.77
CA PHE A 381 14.77 4.19 -13.13
C PHE A 381 15.46 2.97 -13.73
N GLN A 382 16.79 2.82 -13.66
CA GLN A 382 17.50 1.61 -14.07
C GLN A 382 17.02 0.34 -13.35
N SER A 383 16.50 0.47 -12.11
CA SER A 383 15.91 -0.61 -11.33
C SER A 383 14.39 -0.75 -11.57
N SER A 384 13.73 0.30 -12.06
CA SER A 384 12.34 0.23 -12.52
C SER A 384 12.31 -0.74 -13.69
N HIS A 385 11.42 -1.73 -13.59
CA HIS A 385 11.44 -2.88 -14.47
C HIS A 385 11.20 -2.49 -15.93
N VAL A 386 10.53 -1.36 -16.17
CA VAL A 386 10.36 -0.72 -17.48
C VAL A 386 11.69 -0.29 -18.10
N PHE A 387 12.58 0.41 -17.37
CA PHE A 387 13.89 0.82 -17.92
C PHE A 387 14.89 -0.36 -18.01
N SER A 388 14.89 -1.26 -17.02
CA SER A 388 15.78 -2.44 -17.03
C SER A 388 15.43 -3.43 -18.13
N SER A 389 14.18 -3.43 -18.62
CA SER A 389 13.74 -4.22 -19.76
C SER A 389 14.19 -3.64 -21.11
N LEU A 390 14.55 -2.36 -21.14
CA LEU A 390 14.95 -1.64 -22.34
C LEU A 390 16.47 -1.55 -22.51
N TYR A 391 17.28 -1.74 -21.45
CA TYR A 391 18.75 -1.55 -21.50
C TYR A 391 19.62 -2.76 -21.14
N ASN A 392 19.10 -3.91 -20.67
CA ASN A 392 19.98 -5.06 -20.40
C ASN A 392 19.26 -6.42 -20.53
N VAL A 393 19.53 -7.12 -21.64
CA VAL A 393 18.77 -8.28 -22.13
C VAL A 393 19.34 -9.64 -21.67
N GLU A 394 20.53 -9.72 -21.09
CA GLU A 394 21.22 -11.03 -21.06
C GLU A 394 21.25 -11.81 -19.72
N ASN A 395 20.92 -11.26 -18.54
CA ASN A 395 21.20 -11.99 -17.28
C ASN A 395 20.22 -11.78 -16.08
N CYS A 396 18.89 -11.77 -16.27
CA CYS A 396 17.94 -11.81 -15.13
C CYS A 396 16.75 -12.76 -15.36
N PRO A 397 16.60 -13.86 -14.60
CA PRO A 397 15.57 -14.89 -14.84
C PRO A 397 14.11 -14.50 -14.47
N ASN A 398 13.88 -13.42 -13.72
CA ASN A 398 12.57 -13.10 -13.13
C ASN A 398 12.07 -11.67 -13.46
N LYS A 399 11.95 -11.30 -14.74
CA LYS A 399 11.37 -9.99 -15.14
C LYS A 399 9.93 -10.14 -15.64
N GLU A 400 9.03 -9.30 -15.13
CA GLU A 400 7.71 -9.09 -15.75
C GLU A 400 7.84 -8.39 -17.11
N LYS A 401 7.06 -8.84 -18.10
CA LYS A 401 7.19 -8.48 -19.52
C LYS A 401 6.22 -7.38 -19.96
N ARG A 402 6.06 -6.29 -19.19
CA ARG A 402 5.09 -5.23 -19.52
C ARG A 402 5.52 -3.82 -19.14
N MET A 403 4.92 -2.85 -19.81
CA MET A 403 4.85 -1.45 -19.42
C MET A 403 3.38 -1.07 -19.34
N ASP A 404 2.88 -0.82 -18.13
CA ASP A 404 1.51 -0.37 -17.91
C ASP A 404 1.33 1.08 -18.40
N SER A 405 0.14 1.42 -18.89
CA SER A 405 -0.15 2.72 -19.54
C SER A 405 0.02 3.92 -18.59
N PHE A 406 -0.38 3.75 -17.32
CA PHE A 406 -0.28 4.76 -16.27
C PHE A 406 1.15 5.22 -15.98
N PHE A 407 2.16 4.42 -16.37
CA PHE A 407 3.56 4.83 -16.27
C PHE A 407 3.82 6.09 -17.12
N LEU A 408 3.20 6.19 -18.29
CA LEU A 408 3.25 7.39 -19.14
C LEU A 408 2.22 8.43 -18.72
N ALA A 409 0.99 8.01 -18.41
CA ALA A 409 -0.13 8.91 -18.11
C ALA A 409 0.07 9.71 -16.82
N GLU A 410 0.72 9.13 -15.81
CA GLU A 410 0.76 9.74 -14.48
C GLU A 410 2.19 9.92 -13.95
N MET A 411 3.04 8.88 -13.97
CA MET A 411 4.36 8.95 -13.32
C MET A 411 5.24 10.05 -13.92
N PHE A 412 5.37 10.08 -15.25
CA PHE A 412 6.10 11.14 -15.95
C PHE A 412 5.41 12.50 -15.81
N LYS A 413 4.08 12.54 -15.86
CA LYS A 413 3.29 13.77 -15.67
C LYS A 413 3.57 14.40 -14.30
N TYR A 414 3.44 13.62 -13.22
CA TYR A 414 3.70 14.09 -11.85
C TYR A 414 5.16 14.45 -11.61
N LEU A 415 6.11 13.69 -12.15
CA LEU A 415 7.53 14.04 -12.08
C LEU A 415 7.81 15.37 -12.75
N TYR A 416 7.32 15.51 -13.98
CA TYR A 416 7.53 16.73 -14.75
C TYR A 416 6.96 17.94 -14.01
N LEU A 417 5.74 17.84 -13.50
CA LEU A 417 5.10 18.91 -12.71
C LEU A 417 5.86 19.24 -11.42
N LEU A 418 6.50 18.24 -10.79
CA LEU A 418 7.24 18.45 -9.56
C LEU A 418 8.53 19.26 -9.75
N PHE A 419 9.18 19.09 -10.90
CA PHE A 419 10.45 19.73 -11.23
C PHE A 419 10.33 20.91 -12.19
N SER A 420 9.11 21.26 -12.60
CA SER A 420 8.83 22.42 -13.45
C SER A 420 8.38 23.63 -12.63
N GLU A 421 8.74 24.82 -13.11
CA GLU A 421 8.22 26.09 -12.60
C GLU A 421 6.96 26.51 -13.37
N LYS A 422 6.06 27.29 -12.76
CA LYS A 422 4.76 27.66 -13.37
C LYS A 422 4.91 28.35 -14.74
N ASN A 423 5.93 29.18 -14.91
CA ASN A 423 6.24 29.89 -16.16
C ASN A 423 6.77 28.97 -17.28
N GLN A 424 7.12 27.71 -16.97
CA GLN A 424 7.61 26.73 -17.93
C GLN A 424 6.51 25.81 -18.45
N LEU A 425 5.34 25.81 -17.80
CA LEU A 425 4.21 24.98 -18.18
C LEU A 425 3.40 25.66 -19.29
N PRO A 426 2.92 24.91 -20.29
CA PRO A 426 2.10 25.47 -21.37
C PRO A 426 0.68 25.84 -20.92
N ILE A 427 0.26 25.34 -19.76
CA ILE A 427 -1.06 25.55 -19.16
C ILE A 427 -0.89 25.86 -17.67
N ASP A 428 -1.81 26.65 -17.10
CA ASP A 428 -1.88 26.81 -15.65
C ASP A 428 -2.58 25.58 -15.04
N ILE A 429 -1.83 24.81 -14.26
CA ILE A 429 -2.33 23.56 -13.65
C ILE A 429 -3.36 23.85 -12.55
N ASP A 430 -3.35 25.05 -11.97
CA ASP A 430 -4.30 25.42 -10.92
C ASP A 430 -5.75 25.53 -11.44
N ASP A 431 -5.94 25.66 -12.75
CA ASP A 431 -7.26 25.69 -13.41
C ASP A 431 -7.88 24.29 -13.59
N TYR A 432 -7.14 23.23 -13.23
CA TYR A 432 -7.54 21.85 -13.46
C TYR A 432 -7.50 21.01 -12.19
N ILE A 433 -8.29 19.95 -12.19
CA ILE A 433 -8.21 18.87 -11.22
C ILE A 433 -7.83 17.58 -11.93
N PHE A 434 -6.93 16.83 -11.31
CA PHE A 434 -6.53 15.50 -11.76
C PHE A 434 -7.59 14.47 -11.38
N THR A 435 -7.96 13.56 -12.27
CA THR A 435 -8.68 12.32 -11.92
C THR A 435 -7.77 11.39 -11.09
N THR A 436 -8.23 10.18 -10.75
CA THR A 436 -7.36 9.21 -10.07
C THR A 436 -6.21 8.75 -10.98
N GLU A 437 -6.44 8.69 -12.30
CA GLU A 437 -5.43 8.36 -13.33
C GLU A 437 -4.74 9.61 -13.92
N ALA A 438 -4.62 10.67 -13.13
CA ALA A 438 -3.96 11.92 -13.51
C ALA A 438 -4.49 12.63 -14.77
N HIS A 439 -5.73 12.40 -15.21
CA HIS A 439 -6.29 13.15 -16.34
C HIS A 439 -6.82 14.53 -15.91
N LEU A 440 -6.61 15.52 -16.77
CA LEU A 440 -6.94 16.92 -16.47
C LEU A 440 -8.40 17.25 -16.80
N LEU A 441 -9.19 17.60 -15.79
CA LEU A 441 -10.54 18.14 -15.95
C LEU A 441 -10.59 19.60 -15.47
N PRO A 442 -11.22 20.53 -16.21
CA PRO A 442 -11.19 21.94 -15.87
C PRO A 442 -12.13 22.24 -14.70
N VAL A 443 -11.65 23.01 -13.72
CA VAL A 443 -12.43 23.39 -12.53
C VAL A 443 -13.61 24.30 -12.89
N SER A 444 -13.59 24.93 -14.07
CA SER A 444 -14.69 25.73 -14.62
C SER A 444 -16.00 24.94 -14.77
N LEU A 445 -15.95 23.60 -14.83
CA LEU A 445 -17.12 22.72 -14.80
C LEU A 445 -18.00 22.90 -13.55
N SER A 446 -17.44 23.41 -12.46
CA SER A 446 -18.17 23.72 -11.22
C SER A 446 -19.22 24.82 -11.42
N THR A 447 -19.00 25.74 -12.36
CA THR A 447 -19.93 26.84 -12.68
C THR A 447 -21.06 26.43 -13.61
N THR A 448 -20.92 25.26 -14.24
CA THR A 448 -21.92 24.72 -15.16
C THR A 448 -23.05 24.13 -14.34
N LYS A 449 -24.21 24.81 -14.32
CA LYS A 449 -25.36 24.38 -13.51
C LYS A 449 -25.78 22.96 -13.88
N PRO A 450 -25.99 22.06 -12.90
CA PRO A 450 -26.60 20.77 -13.17
C PRO A 450 -28.03 20.99 -13.68
N PRO A 451 -28.50 20.21 -14.66
CA PRO A 451 -29.91 20.21 -15.07
C PRO A 451 -30.88 19.76 -13.97
N CYS A 452 -30.38 19.26 -12.85
CA CYS A 452 -31.18 18.69 -11.76
C CYS A 452 -31.25 19.66 -10.58
N GLN A 453 -32.45 20.19 -10.32
CA GLN A 453 -32.77 20.90 -9.07
C GLN A 453 -33.17 19.87 -8.00
N GLY A 454 -32.32 19.71 -7.00
CA GLY A 454 -32.67 19.09 -5.72
C GLY A 454 -32.71 20.15 -4.63
N ASN A 455 -33.70 20.07 -3.73
CA ASN A 455 -33.81 20.98 -2.58
C ASN A 455 -32.62 20.76 -1.62
N ILE A 456 -31.63 21.66 -1.66
CA ILE A 456 -30.53 21.66 -0.71
C ILE A 456 -31.02 22.32 0.59
N SER A 457 -31.31 21.52 1.61
CA SER A 457 -31.42 22.02 2.98
C SER A 457 -30.02 22.22 3.54
N VAL A 458 -29.53 23.46 3.55
CA VAL A 458 -28.25 23.81 4.20
C VAL A 458 -28.43 23.67 5.70
N ARG A 459 -27.76 22.69 6.33
CA ARG A 459 -27.65 22.59 7.79
C ARG A 459 -26.34 23.23 8.23
N THR A 460 -26.47 24.30 9.02
CA THR A 460 -25.34 25.01 9.63
C THR A 460 -24.78 24.20 10.80
N TYR A 461 -23.60 23.60 10.63
CA TYR A 461 -22.80 23.07 11.75
C TYR A 461 -21.70 24.08 12.10
N LYS A 462 -21.13 23.99 13.31
CA LYS A 462 -19.98 24.82 13.70
C LYS A 462 -18.77 24.44 12.83
N GLU A 463 -18.49 25.27 11.84
CA GLU A 463 -17.46 25.09 10.83
C GLU A 463 -16.07 25.49 11.37
N ASP A 464 -15.05 24.69 11.04
CA ASP A 464 -13.64 25.06 11.22
C ASP A 464 -13.23 26.04 10.10
N LEU A 465 -12.30 26.97 10.40
CA LEU A 465 -11.86 28.05 9.51
C LEU A 465 -11.31 27.54 8.16
N PHE A 466 -10.89 26.27 8.12
CA PHE A 466 -10.31 25.60 6.95
C PHE A 466 -11.30 24.76 6.14
N THR A 467 -12.56 24.66 6.56
CA THR A 467 -13.57 23.78 5.93
C THR A 467 -13.87 24.18 4.47
N HIS A 468 -13.66 25.45 4.10
CA HIS A 468 -14.01 26.00 2.79
C HIS A 468 -12.84 26.69 2.06
N SER A 469 -11.61 26.57 2.57
CA SER A 469 -10.45 27.27 2.00
C SER A 469 -9.44 26.28 1.46
N CYS A 470 -9.01 26.46 0.21
CA CYS A 470 -7.84 25.75 -0.29
C CYS A 470 -6.62 26.13 0.58
N PRO A 471 -5.90 25.15 1.15
CA PRO A 471 -4.80 25.41 2.07
C PRO A 471 -3.62 26.05 1.33
N SER A 472 -3.35 27.32 1.58
CA SER A 472 -2.11 27.98 1.16
C SER A 472 -1.08 27.88 2.29
N THR A 473 0.16 27.48 1.94
CA THR A 473 1.29 27.48 2.88
C THR A 473 1.58 28.86 3.45
N GLU A 474 1.30 29.92 2.70
CA GLU A 474 1.47 31.31 3.13
C GLU A 474 0.41 31.72 4.17
N THR A 475 -0.80 31.17 4.05
CA THR A 475 -1.91 31.43 4.98
C THR A 475 -1.82 30.56 6.24
N LEU A 476 -1.35 29.32 6.10
CA LEU A 476 -1.27 28.35 7.20
C LEU A 476 -0.01 28.49 8.06
N PHE A 477 1.11 28.94 7.47
CA PHE A 477 2.37 29.12 8.18
C PHE A 477 3.06 30.44 7.81
N PRO A 478 2.46 31.60 8.12
CA PRO A 478 3.16 32.87 7.96
C PRO A 478 4.45 32.83 8.79
N ASN A 479 5.61 32.91 8.11
CA ASN A 479 6.94 33.03 8.68
C ASN A 479 7.52 31.80 9.42
N ASN A 480 7.02 30.56 9.21
CA ASN A 480 7.64 29.36 9.81
C ASN A 480 8.05 28.28 8.78
N PRO A 481 9.20 28.43 8.10
CA PRO A 481 9.71 27.43 7.16
C PRO A 481 10.17 26.13 7.83
N SER A 482 10.22 26.07 9.17
CA SER A 482 10.72 24.91 9.93
C SER A 482 9.63 23.96 10.41
N PHE A 483 8.35 24.32 10.29
CA PHE A 483 7.21 23.54 10.81
C PHE A 483 7.18 22.10 10.28
N ALA A 484 7.32 21.92 8.96
CA ALA A 484 7.35 20.58 8.38
C ALA A 484 8.59 19.79 8.81
N LYS A 485 9.71 20.49 9.04
CA LYS A 485 10.97 19.87 9.47
C LYS A 485 10.85 19.34 10.92
N SER A 486 10.24 20.09 11.84
CA SER A 486 10.07 19.64 13.23
C SER A 486 9.18 18.41 13.36
N ILE A 487 8.10 18.33 12.57
CA ILE A 487 7.24 17.13 12.55
C ILE A 487 8.03 15.95 12.01
N ARG A 488 8.67 16.08 10.83
CA ARG A 488 9.48 14.99 10.26
C ARG A 488 10.57 14.51 11.22
N ASP A 489 11.28 15.45 11.86
CA ASP A 489 12.36 15.13 12.80
C ASP A 489 11.87 14.33 14.02
N SER A 490 10.64 14.57 14.50
CA SER A 490 10.03 13.79 15.58
C SER A 490 9.66 12.34 15.18
N TYR A 491 9.32 12.12 13.90
CA TYR A 491 8.88 10.80 13.40
C TYR A 491 10.00 9.95 12.79
N LYS A 492 11.17 10.54 12.50
CA LYS A 492 12.37 9.82 12.01
C LYS A 492 12.77 8.62 12.88
N TYR A 493 12.44 8.65 14.17
CA TYR A 493 12.87 7.64 15.15
C TYR A 493 11.74 6.71 15.61
N LEU A 494 10.47 7.07 15.35
CA LEU A 494 9.30 6.28 15.76
C LEU A 494 9.05 5.04 14.89
N THR A 495 9.61 5.02 13.67
CA THR A 495 9.55 3.85 12.78
C THR A 495 10.66 2.81 13.06
N GLY A 496 11.57 3.08 14.01
CA GLY A 496 12.79 2.28 14.22
C GLY A 496 13.87 2.48 13.14
N VAL A 497 13.66 3.38 12.17
CA VAL A 497 14.54 3.58 10.99
C VAL A 497 15.38 4.85 11.16
N GLY A 498 16.24 4.87 12.17
CA GLY A 498 17.00 6.07 12.56
C GLY A 498 18.43 5.85 13.08
N ARG A 499 19.06 4.68 12.83
CA ARG A 499 20.49 4.51 13.15
C ARG A 499 21.36 5.18 12.06
N ALA A 500 22.36 5.94 12.50
CA ALA A 500 23.30 6.65 11.64
C ALA A 500 24.13 5.67 10.79
N PHE A 501 24.13 5.86 9.47
CA PHE A 501 25.02 5.16 8.54
C PHE A 501 26.42 5.79 8.64
N ARG A 502 27.43 5.04 9.10
CA ARG A 502 28.84 5.43 8.88
C ARG A 502 29.20 5.06 7.43
N PRO A 503 29.79 5.97 6.64
CA PRO A 503 30.18 5.67 5.27
C PRO A 503 31.32 4.65 5.30
N LEU A 504 31.10 3.48 4.70
CA LEU A 504 32.19 2.60 4.30
C LEU A 504 32.75 3.13 2.97
N PRO A 505 34.07 3.30 2.83
CA PRO A 505 34.66 3.84 1.62
C PRO A 505 34.49 2.85 0.47
N VAL A 506 33.91 3.35 -0.63
CA VAL A 506 33.88 2.64 -1.91
C VAL A 506 35.32 2.50 -2.41
N ARG A 507 35.80 1.27 -2.48
CA ARG A 507 36.84 0.91 -3.45
C ARG A 507 36.29 -0.20 -4.34
N PHE A 508 36.16 0.15 -5.61
CA PHE A 508 36.19 -0.74 -6.77
C PHE A 508 37.03 -1.99 -6.49
N VAL A 509 36.52 -3.17 -6.82
CA VAL A 509 37.38 -4.36 -6.93
C VAL A 509 37.18 -4.99 -8.29
N GLN A 510 38.23 -4.83 -9.12
CA GLN A 510 38.56 -5.69 -10.24
C GLN A 510 38.85 -7.10 -9.70
N TRP A 511 38.29 -8.11 -10.36
CA TRP A 511 38.41 -9.55 -10.16
C TRP A 511 39.69 -10.10 -9.50
N GLN A 512 39.56 -11.03 -8.52
CA GLN A 512 40.26 -12.34 -8.45
C GLN A 512 40.06 -13.20 -7.15
N GLN A 513 39.66 -14.48 -7.35
CA GLN A 513 39.75 -15.77 -6.58
C GLN A 513 39.68 -15.90 -5.03
N PHE A 514 38.92 -16.93 -4.64
CA PHE A 514 38.96 -17.85 -3.47
C PHE A 514 39.89 -17.58 -2.27
N LEU A 515 39.34 -17.48 -1.04
CA LEU A 515 39.23 -18.58 -0.05
C LEU A 515 38.59 -18.09 1.28
N VAL A 516 37.48 -18.74 1.66
CA VAL A 516 36.97 -19.12 3.00
C VAL A 516 37.40 -18.30 4.24
N LEU A 517 36.45 -17.59 4.87
CA LEU A 517 35.94 -17.89 6.23
C LEU A 517 34.85 -16.88 6.64
N SER A 518 33.77 -17.44 7.15
CA SER A 518 32.58 -16.86 7.78
C SER A 518 32.78 -15.59 8.62
N GLN A 519 31.86 -14.62 8.50
CA GLN A 519 31.05 -14.10 9.62
C GLN A 519 29.99 -13.08 9.12
N THR A 520 28.74 -13.48 9.23
CA THR A 520 27.51 -12.67 9.06
C THR A 520 27.33 -11.71 10.24
N PRO A 521 26.84 -10.46 10.06
CA PRO A 521 26.24 -9.69 11.15
C PRO A 521 24.79 -10.14 11.34
N GLU A 522 24.50 -10.75 12.49
CA GLU A 522 23.20 -11.25 12.93
C GLU A 522 22.15 -10.13 12.98
N MET A 523 20.98 -10.39 12.39
CA MET A 523 19.73 -9.76 12.81
C MET A 523 19.51 -10.19 14.27
N GLU A 524 19.06 -9.30 15.15
CA GLU A 524 18.65 -9.71 16.49
C GLU A 524 17.40 -10.61 16.36
N GLU A 525 17.67 -11.89 16.24
CA GLU A 525 16.72 -12.98 16.25
C GLU A 525 16.03 -12.96 17.61
N VAL A 526 14.70 -13.05 17.64
CA VAL A 526 13.98 -13.20 18.90
C VAL A 526 14.33 -14.58 19.44
N VAL A 527 15.36 -14.65 20.29
CA VAL A 527 15.84 -15.91 20.86
C VAL A 527 14.71 -16.53 21.68
N PRO A 528 14.13 -17.65 21.22
CA PRO A 528 13.01 -18.27 21.93
C PRO A 528 13.47 -18.77 23.30
N HIS A 529 12.58 -18.66 24.28
CA HIS A 529 12.75 -19.30 25.57
C HIS A 529 11.92 -20.58 25.61
N VAL A 530 12.12 -21.40 26.63
CA VAL A 530 11.31 -22.59 26.86
C VAL A 530 10.83 -22.69 28.29
N VAL A 531 9.66 -23.30 28.46
CA VAL A 531 9.17 -23.81 29.74
C VAL A 531 9.30 -25.33 29.68
N GLN A 532 10.21 -25.88 30.47
CA GLN A 532 10.47 -27.32 30.50
C GLN A 532 9.91 -27.91 31.79
N LEU A 533 9.05 -28.93 31.68
CA LEU A 533 8.47 -29.61 32.84
C LEU A 533 9.46 -30.66 33.34
N ILE A 534 9.93 -30.51 34.57
CA ILE A 534 11.02 -31.32 35.15
C ILE A 534 10.56 -32.26 36.27
N SER A 535 9.30 -32.14 36.70
CA SER A 535 8.66 -33.03 37.68
C SER A 535 8.20 -34.34 37.01
N PRO A 536 8.10 -35.47 37.74
CA PRO A 536 7.46 -36.69 37.22
C PRO A 536 5.99 -36.44 36.85
N PRO A 537 5.45 -37.02 35.77
CA PRO A 537 6.06 -38.01 34.85
C PRO A 537 6.89 -37.39 33.71
N PHE A 538 6.95 -36.06 33.60
CA PHE A 538 7.52 -35.36 32.45
C PHE A 538 9.05 -35.46 32.36
N LEU A 539 9.76 -35.44 33.50
CA LEU A 539 11.22 -35.67 33.60
C LEU A 539 12.07 -34.90 32.56
N GLY A 540 11.64 -33.69 32.16
CA GLY A 540 12.31 -32.86 31.16
C GLY A 540 11.92 -33.16 29.69
N GLN A 541 11.10 -34.17 29.41
CA GLN A 541 10.72 -34.53 28.03
C GLN A 541 9.70 -33.56 27.42
N THR A 542 8.91 -32.88 28.23
CA THR A 542 7.93 -31.88 27.76
C THR A 542 8.56 -30.50 27.76
N VAL A 543 8.78 -29.95 26.57
CA VAL A 543 9.37 -28.64 26.33
C VAL A 543 8.37 -27.78 25.57
N LEU A 544 7.98 -26.65 26.17
CA LEU A 544 7.04 -25.71 25.58
C LEU A 544 7.79 -24.48 25.10
N THR A 545 7.65 -24.13 23.82
CA THR A 545 8.28 -22.92 23.25
C THR A 545 7.59 -21.68 23.80
N ALA A 546 8.38 -20.71 24.27
CA ALA A 546 7.90 -19.51 24.92
C ALA A 546 8.52 -18.22 24.35
N GLY A 547 7.73 -17.16 24.31
CA GLY A 547 8.15 -15.81 23.94
C GLY A 547 8.93 -15.15 25.08
N PRO A 548 10.00 -14.37 24.79
CA PRO A 548 10.76 -13.65 25.82
C PRO A 548 10.05 -12.41 26.36
N ALA A 549 10.57 -11.83 27.43
CA ALA A 549 10.25 -10.47 27.87
C ALA A 549 11.44 -9.53 27.63
N LYS A 550 11.18 -8.27 27.25
CA LYS A 550 12.22 -7.20 27.18
C LYS A 550 12.55 -6.57 28.53
N PHE A 551 11.85 -6.98 29.59
CA PHE A 551 11.97 -6.48 30.94
C PHE A 551 11.89 -7.66 31.92
N GLY A 552 12.33 -7.47 33.16
CA GLY A 552 12.52 -8.58 34.08
C GLY A 552 13.93 -9.19 34.00
N MET A 553 14.09 -10.37 34.60
CA MET A 553 15.34 -11.11 34.60
C MET A 553 15.71 -11.59 33.19
N ASP A 554 16.92 -11.24 32.76
CA ASP A 554 17.49 -11.70 31.50
C ASP A 554 17.94 -13.17 31.64
N LEU A 555 17.08 -14.09 31.23
CA LEU A 555 17.30 -15.54 31.28
C LEU A 555 18.49 -16.00 30.40
N SER A 556 18.90 -15.21 29.40
CA SER A 556 20.08 -15.54 28.56
C SER A 556 21.40 -15.48 29.34
N LYS A 557 21.44 -14.60 30.36
CA LYS A 557 22.60 -14.38 31.24
C LYS A 557 22.60 -15.31 32.47
N GLN A 558 21.54 -16.08 32.69
CA GLN A 558 21.44 -17.04 33.81
C GLN A 558 22.00 -18.40 33.41
N GLU A 559 23.05 -18.86 34.07
CA GLU A 559 23.73 -20.13 33.74
C GLU A 559 22.81 -21.35 33.89
N HIS A 560 21.94 -21.35 34.91
CA HIS A 560 21.12 -22.52 35.29
C HIS A 560 19.60 -22.33 35.05
N GLY A 561 19.18 -21.20 34.46
CA GLY A 561 17.76 -20.85 34.32
C GLY A 561 17.06 -20.63 35.68
N VAL A 562 15.74 -20.45 35.65
CA VAL A 562 14.92 -20.28 36.87
C VAL A 562 14.02 -21.49 37.08
N LYS A 563 14.26 -22.22 38.17
CA LYS A 563 13.46 -23.38 38.58
C LYS A 563 12.42 -22.98 39.64
N GLY A 564 11.20 -23.47 39.51
CA GLY A 564 10.20 -23.34 40.56
C GLY A 564 8.94 -24.17 40.31
N SER A 565 8.20 -24.44 41.38
CA SER A 565 6.87 -25.03 41.30
C SER A 565 5.87 -24.00 40.80
N ILE A 566 4.94 -24.42 39.94
CA ILE A 566 3.92 -23.53 39.40
C ILE A 566 2.74 -23.41 40.37
N VAL A 567 2.25 -22.18 40.57
CA VAL A 567 0.99 -21.89 41.25
C VAL A 567 0.16 -20.93 40.40
N LYS A 568 -1.13 -21.25 40.22
CA LYS A 568 -2.09 -20.39 39.54
C LYS A 568 -2.39 -19.17 40.40
N ALA A 569 -2.30 -17.97 39.84
CA ALA A 569 -2.65 -16.76 40.57
C ALA A 569 -4.17 -16.65 40.78
N SER A 570 -4.60 -16.06 41.91
CA SER A 570 -5.98 -15.63 42.16
C SER A 570 -5.99 -14.12 42.39
N PRO A 571 -6.71 -13.33 41.56
CA PRO A 571 -7.44 -13.73 40.36
C PRO A 571 -6.49 -14.17 39.23
N TYR A 572 -6.93 -15.07 38.34
CA TYR A 572 -6.09 -15.67 37.30
C TYR A 572 -5.51 -14.66 36.31
N THR A 573 -6.15 -13.51 36.15
CA THR A 573 -5.66 -12.41 35.29
C THR A 573 -4.59 -11.54 35.95
N ALA A 574 -4.44 -11.59 37.28
CA ALA A 574 -3.55 -10.74 38.08
C ALA A 574 -3.67 -9.22 37.80
N CYS A 575 -4.86 -8.77 37.37
CA CYS A 575 -5.13 -7.34 37.10
C CYS A 575 -5.58 -6.55 38.34
N GLY A 576 -5.83 -7.24 39.45
CA GLY A 576 -6.16 -6.66 40.76
C GLY A 576 -5.24 -7.19 41.87
N PRO A 577 -5.56 -6.94 43.15
CA PRO A 577 -4.86 -7.51 44.29
C PRO A 577 -4.79 -9.04 44.23
N ILE A 578 -3.68 -9.62 44.70
CA ILE A 578 -3.43 -11.07 44.64
C ILE A 578 -3.92 -11.72 45.94
N ASP A 579 -4.95 -12.55 45.83
CA ASP A 579 -5.62 -13.18 46.97
C ASP A 579 -4.78 -14.30 47.59
N ASN A 580 -4.05 -15.06 46.76
CA ASN A 580 -3.24 -16.20 47.18
C ASN A 580 -1.73 -15.89 47.25
N ALA A 581 -1.37 -14.68 47.69
CA ALA A 581 0.02 -14.25 47.78
C ALA A 581 0.91 -15.18 48.63
N VAL A 582 0.35 -15.78 49.70
CA VAL A 582 1.08 -16.74 50.55
C VAL A 582 1.51 -17.99 49.77
N GLU A 583 0.68 -18.46 48.83
CA GLU A 583 0.96 -19.64 48.01
C GLU A 583 1.94 -19.35 46.87
N LEU A 584 2.00 -18.10 46.41
CA LEU A 584 2.88 -17.65 45.31
C LEU A 584 4.30 -17.34 45.78
N LYS A 585 4.52 -17.14 47.08
CA LYS A 585 5.82 -16.78 47.63
C LYS A 585 6.88 -17.86 47.33
N GLY A 586 7.93 -17.49 46.62
CA GLY A 586 9.02 -18.38 46.21
C GLY A 586 8.67 -19.34 45.07
N ARG A 587 7.53 -19.14 44.39
CA ARG A 587 7.02 -20.01 43.31
C ARG A 587 6.86 -19.26 41.98
N ILE A 588 6.62 -19.99 40.89
CA ILE A 588 6.38 -19.41 39.56
C ILE A 588 4.87 -19.22 39.39
N ALA A 589 4.45 -17.99 39.10
CA ALA A 589 3.06 -17.65 38.91
C ALA A 589 2.57 -18.02 37.50
N LEU A 590 1.46 -18.75 37.41
CA LEU A 590 0.75 -18.97 36.15
C LEU A 590 -0.42 -18.00 36.03
N VAL A 591 -0.44 -17.20 34.96
CA VAL A 591 -1.35 -16.06 34.82
C VAL A 591 -1.92 -16.00 33.41
N LEU A 592 -3.22 -15.77 33.30
CA LEU A 592 -3.89 -15.56 32.01
C LEU A 592 -3.73 -14.11 31.54
N ARG A 593 -3.53 -13.93 30.23
CA ARG A 593 -3.62 -12.61 29.59
C ARG A 593 -5.02 -12.03 29.82
N GLY A 594 -5.08 -10.74 30.16
CA GLY A 594 -6.32 -10.03 30.45
C GLY A 594 -6.16 -8.55 30.06
N ASP A 595 -7.07 -7.69 30.49
CA ASP A 595 -7.18 -6.31 30.00
C ASP A 595 -6.10 -5.33 30.51
N CYS A 596 -5.17 -5.79 31.35
CA CYS A 596 -4.08 -4.98 31.89
C CYS A 596 -2.69 -5.42 31.39
N MET A 597 -1.74 -4.49 31.37
CA MET A 597 -0.40 -4.67 30.81
C MET A 597 0.47 -5.69 31.57
N PHE A 598 1.39 -6.38 30.87
CA PHE A 598 2.26 -7.42 31.43
C PHE A 598 3.17 -6.91 32.55
N ALA A 599 3.77 -5.72 32.41
CA ALA A 599 4.63 -5.13 33.43
C ALA A 599 3.86 -4.83 34.73
N ALA A 600 2.65 -4.27 34.63
CA ALA A 600 1.77 -4.07 35.78
C ALA A 600 1.39 -5.38 36.50
N LYS A 601 1.18 -6.49 35.77
CA LYS A 601 0.98 -7.82 36.37
C LYS A 601 2.24 -8.30 37.08
N ALA A 602 3.39 -8.17 36.43
CA ALA A 602 4.67 -8.60 36.98
C ALA A 602 5.02 -7.88 38.29
N ARG A 603 4.74 -6.57 38.42
CA ARG A 603 4.93 -5.82 39.67
C ARG A 603 4.10 -6.40 40.83
N ARG A 604 2.80 -6.64 40.62
CA ARG A 604 1.91 -7.21 41.65
C ARG A 604 2.32 -8.62 42.07
N LEU A 605 2.77 -9.43 41.10
CA LEU A 605 3.25 -10.79 41.39
C LEU A 605 4.60 -10.78 42.10
N GLN A 606 5.45 -9.79 41.82
CA GLN A 606 6.70 -9.57 42.54
C GLN A 606 6.43 -9.15 43.99
N GLU A 607 5.45 -8.26 44.22
CA GLU A 607 4.98 -7.90 45.56
C GLU A 607 4.41 -9.10 46.33
N ALA A 608 3.72 -10.00 45.62
CA ALA A 608 3.24 -11.28 46.17
C ALA A 608 4.37 -12.30 46.42
N GLY A 609 5.62 -11.98 46.06
CA GLY A 609 6.80 -12.81 46.32
C GLY A 609 7.06 -13.91 45.31
N ALA A 610 6.48 -13.85 44.10
CA ALA A 610 6.80 -14.77 43.02
C ALA A 610 8.28 -14.65 42.61
N ILE A 611 8.84 -15.71 42.02
CA ILE A 611 10.22 -15.72 41.49
C ILE A 611 10.26 -15.74 39.95
N GLY A 612 9.11 -16.00 39.32
CA GLY A 612 8.92 -15.95 37.86
C GLY A 612 7.45 -15.97 37.49
N VAL A 613 7.12 -15.64 36.25
CA VAL A 613 5.76 -15.60 35.72
C VAL A 613 5.68 -16.22 34.33
N ILE A 614 4.69 -17.09 34.14
CA ILE A 614 4.30 -17.64 32.84
C ILE A 614 2.96 -17.02 32.47
N PHE A 615 2.94 -16.23 31.40
CA PHE A 615 1.72 -15.66 30.85
C PHE A 615 1.13 -16.57 29.78
N ILE A 616 -0.14 -16.94 29.92
CA ILE A 616 -0.88 -17.70 28.90
C ILE A 616 -1.73 -16.75 28.06
N ASP A 617 -1.69 -16.88 26.74
CA ASP A 617 -2.57 -16.15 25.83
C ASP A 617 -4.05 -16.50 26.02
N HIS A 618 -4.94 -15.51 25.93
CA HIS A 618 -6.39 -15.71 26.08
C HIS A 618 -7.09 -16.03 24.75
N ARG A 619 -6.38 -15.94 23.61
CA ARG A 619 -6.92 -16.26 22.29
C ARG A 619 -6.87 -17.77 22.08
N GLU A 620 -8.03 -18.42 22.06
CA GLU A 620 -8.14 -19.86 21.80
C GLU A 620 -7.49 -20.24 20.45
N GLY A 621 -6.69 -21.32 20.47
CA GLY A 621 -6.07 -21.91 19.29
C GLY A 621 -4.72 -21.29 18.87
N SER A 622 -4.26 -20.22 19.51
CA SER A 622 -2.92 -19.67 19.29
C SER A 622 -1.81 -20.68 19.64
N ASN A 623 -0.74 -20.70 18.85
CA ASN A 623 0.40 -21.60 19.00
C ASN A 623 1.69 -21.00 18.42
N SER A 624 2.84 -21.49 18.89
CA SER A 624 4.17 -20.98 18.50
C SER A 624 4.68 -21.45 17.13
N GLU A 625 4.04 -22.43 16.50
CA GLU A 625 4.41 -22.94 15.16
C GLU A 625 3.84 -22.06 14.03
N GLU A 626 2.60 -21.59 14.19
CA GLU A 626 1.88 -20.82 13.19
C GLU A 626 1.93 -19.31 13.47
N THR A 627 2.05 -18.92 14.74
CA THR A 627 2.10 -17.52 15.20
C THR A 627 3.54 -17.13 15.55
N PRO A 628 4.10 -16.06 14.94
CA PRO A 628 5.46 -15.64 15.26
C PRO A 628 5.57 -15.24 16.73
N LEU A 629 6.64 -15.70 17.39
CA LEU A 629 6.97 -15.29 18.75
C LEU A 629 7.22 -13.79 18.80
N PHE A 630 6.65 -13.15 19.80
CA PHE A 630 6.89 -11.74 20.10
C PHE A 630 7.51 -11.61 21.48
N GLN A 631 8.23 -10.50 21.69
CA GLN A 631 8.77 -10.17 23.01
C GLN A 631 7.77 -9.30 23.76
N MET A 632 7.47 -9.64 25.01
CA MET A 632 6.64 -8.79 25.86
C MET A 632 7.36 -7.47 26.14
N VAL A 633 6.69 -6.35 25.89
CA VAL A 633 7.21 -4.99 26.08
C VAL A 633 6.59 -4.37 27.34
N GLY A 634 7.31 -3.46 27.99
CA GLY A 634 6.84 -2.74 29.17
C GLY A 634 5.63 -1.84 28.90
N ASP A 635 5.10 -1.24 29.97
CA ASP A 635 3.88 -0.43 29.95
C ASP A 635 4.11 1.08 29.76
N GLY A 636 5.35 1.50 29.47
CA GLY A 636 5.72 2.90 29.28
C GLY A 636 6.28 3.57 30.55
N ASP A 637 6.08 2.95 31.71
CA ASP A 637 6.73 3.30 32.98
C ASP A 637 8.09 2.60 33.13
N SER A 638 8.89 2.99 34.13
CA SER A 638 10.16 2.30 34.42
C SER A 638 9.92 0.83 34.74
N THR A 639 10.65 -0.06 34.07
CA THR A 639 10.59 -1.51 34.29
C THR A 639 11.87 -2.07 34.92
N GLU A 640 12.80 -1.21 35.32
CA GLU A 640 14.10 -1.60 35.93
C GLU A 640 13.93 -2.28 37.30
N GLU A 641 12.82 -2.00 37.97
CA GLU A 641 12.45 -2.57 39.28
C GLU A 641 11.91 -4.02 39.21
N ILE A 642 11.59 -4.51 38.01
CA ILE A 642 11.06 -5.87 37.81
C ILE A 642 12.23 -6.83 37.67
N THR A 643 12.34 -7.78 38.59
CA THR A 643 13.43 -8.76 38.68
C THR A 643 12.99 -10.21 38.44
N LEU A 644 11.70 -10.43 38.15
CA LEU A 644 11.14 -11.75 37.88
C LEU A 644 11.59 -12.31 36.53
N ALA A 645 11.74 -13.63 36.43
CA ALA A 645 11.84 -14.30 35.13
C ALA A 645 10.46 -14.36 34.45
N LEU A 646 10.35 -13.83 33.22
CA LEU A 646 9.07 -13.67 32.54
C LEU A 646 9.08 -14.37 31.17
N VAL A 647 8.08 -15.20 30.92
CA VAL A 647 7.89 -15.89 29.63
C VAL A 647 6.44 -15.90 29.20
N PHE A 648 6.20 -15.98 27.89
CA PHE A 648 4.87 -16.02 27.29
C PHE A 648 4.60 -17.35 26.58
N LEU A 649 3.49 -18.00 26.89
CA LEU A 649 2.99 -19.18 26.19
C LEU A 649 1.72 -18.84 25.43
N PHE A 650 1.61 -19.34 24.20
CA PHE A 650 0.34 -19.34 23.48
C PHE A 650 -0.64 -20.34 24.09
N SER A 651 -1.92 -20.25 23.70
CA SER A 651 -2.99 -21.01 24.35
C SER A 651 -2.84 -22.53 24.21
N ARG A 652 -2.31 -23.06 23.10
CA ARG A 652 -2.08 -24.51 22.94
C ARG A 652 -1.00 -25.02 23.89
N GLU A 653 0.14 -24.36 23.96
CA GLU A 653 1.22 -24.71 24.89
C GLU A 653 0.78 -24.51 26.35
N GLY A 654 0.02 -23.43 26.62
CA GLY A 654 -0.59 -23.17 27.92
C GLY A 654 -1.60 -24.23 28.36
N ALA A 655 -2.33 -24.85 27.42
CA ALA A 655 -3.26 -25.94 27.72
C ALA A 655 -2.53 -27.21 28.18
N VAL A 656 -1.36 -27.53 27.59
CA VAL A 656 -0.50 -28.64 28.05
C VAL A 656 -0.06 -28.41 29.50
N LEU A 657 0.37 -27.18 29.80
CA LEU A 657 0.82 -26.82 31.15
C LEU A 657 -0.33 -26.81 32.18
N THR A 658 -1.52 -26.37 31.76
CA THR A 658 -2.72 -26.34 32.62
C THR A 658 -3.23 -27.75 32.90
N SER A 659 -3.26 -28.63 31.88
CA SER A 659 -3.65 -30.04 32.04
C SER A 659 -2.70 -30.78 33.00
N ALA A 660 -1.39 -30.52 32.90
CA ALA A 660 -0.41 -31.09 33.83
C ALA A 660 -0.64 -30.71 35.29
N LEU A 661 -1.12 -29.49 35.56
CA LEU A 661 -1.46 -29.01 36.90
C LEU A 661 -2.77 -29.60 37.45
N GLU A 662 -3.68 -30.01 36.56
CA GLU A 662 -4.93 -30.68 36.94
C GLU A 662 -4.70 -32.17 37.23
N GLU A 663 -3.80 -32.81 36.50
CA GLU A 663 -3.52 -34.25 36.59
C GLU A 663 -2.48 -34.62 37.66
N HIS A 664 -1.56 -33.71 37.99
CA HIS A 664 -0.44 -33.99 38.91
C HIS A 664 -0.33 -32.98 40.05
N HIS A 665 -0.04 -33.49 41.25
CA HIS A 665 0.22 -32.64 42.41
C HIS A 665 1.69 -32.18 42.38
N ASN A 666 1.89 -30.86 42.33
CA ASN A 666 3.19 -30.17 42.20
C ASN A 666 3.90 -30.36 40.85
N VAL A 667 3.66 -29.42 39.94
CA VAL A 667 4.39 -29.32 38.66
C VAL A 667 5.55 -28.34 38.81
N ASP A 668 6.77 -28.88 38.81
CA ASP A 668 8.00 -28.09 38.71
C ASP A 668 8.38 -27.83 37.25
N VAL A 669 8.75 -26.59 36.97
CA VAL A 669 9.27 -26.17 35.66
C VAL A 669 10.62 -25.48 35.76
N LEU A 670 11.32 -25.49 34.63
CA LEU A 670 12.54 -24.74 34.39
C LEU A 670 12.30 -23.73 33.27
N LEU A 671 12.60 -22.46 33.54
CA LEU A 671 12.59 -21.36 32.56
C LEU A 671 14.00 -21.09 32.09
N LEU A 672 14.25 -21.22 30.78
CA LEU A 672 15.59 -21.08 30.22
C LEU A 672 15.54 -20.67 28.73
N PRO A 673 16.66 -20.20 28.15
CA PRO A 673 16.78 -20.03 26.70
C PRO A 673 16.67 -21.38 25.99
N LYS A 674 16.02 -21.43 24.81
CA LYS A 674 15.78 -22.68 24.06
C LYS A 674 17.04 -23.51 23.80
N GLU A 675 18.16 -22.83 23.56
CA GLU A 675 19.48 -23.44 23.30
C GLU A 675 20.02 -24.29 24.46
N ARG A 676 19.53 -24.08 25.68
CA ARG A 676 20.02 -24.76 26.90
C ARG A 676 19.06 -25.83 27.43
N GLN A 677 18.07 -26.25 26.62
CA GLN A 677 17.11 -27.29 27.03
C GLN A 677 17.79 -28.58 27.47
N LEU A 678 17.33 -29.14 28.60
CA LEU A 678 17.86 -30.40 29.12
C LEU A 678 17.44 -31.55 28.19
N GLY A 679 18.37 -32.46 27.86
CA GLY A 679 18.09 -33.66 27.05
C GLY A 679 18.55 -33.62 25.59
N CYS A 680 19.23 -32.56 25.13
CA CYS A 680 19.83 -32.50 23.79
C CYS A 680 21.27 -33.05 23.81
N GLY A 681 21.44 -34.34 23.50
CA GLY A 681 22.73 -35.01 23.34
C GLY A 681 23.12 -35.22 21.87
N GLU A 682 24.25 -34.63 21.48
CA GLU A 682 25.19 -34.96 20.39
C GLU A 682 24.68 -35.40 19.01
N SER A 683 24.65 -34.45 18.06
CA SER A 683 25.09 -34.68 16.68
C SER A 683 25.66 -33.39 16.08
N GLN A 684 26.93 -33.45 15.66
CA GLN A 684 27.68 -32.48 14.84
C GLN A 684 28.30 -31.24 15.53
N LYS A 685 29.51 -31.45 16.08
CA LYS A 685 30.59 -30.45 16.12
C LYS A 685 31.78 -30.98 15.32
N GLU A 686 32.25 -30.23 14.33
CA GLU A 686 33.65 -30.19 13.84
C GLU A 686 33.86 -28.78 13.25
N SER A 687 34.46 -27.85 14.01
CA SER A 687 35.89 -27.49 14.10
C SER A 687 36.29 -26.34 13.16
N LYS A 688 36.66 -25.19 13.75
CA LYS A 688 37.30 -24.03 13.09
C LYS A 688 38.76 -24.34 12.74
N GLY A 689 39.27 -23.79 11.62
CA GLY A 689 40.70 -23.62 11.38
C GLY A 689 41.08 -23.21 9.95
N ASP A 690 41.34 -21.90 9.77
CA ASP A 690 42.48 -21.31 9.04
C ASP A 690 42.68 -21.36 7.48
N ILE A 691 42.60 -20.16 6.87
CA ILE A 691 43.68 -19.45 6.10
C ILE A 691 43.69 -19.42 4.53
N LEU A 692 43.73 -18.15 4.02
CA LEU A 692 44.35 -17.52 2.81
C LEU A 692 43.87 -17.77 1.34
N HIS A 693 43.26 -16.72 0.75
CA HIS A 693 43.67 -15.91 -0.43
C HIS A 693 44.18 -16.49 -1.79
N PHE A 694 43.53 -16.01 -2.87
CA PHE A 694 44.01 -15.35 -4.11
C PHE A 694 44.45 -16.13 -5.38
N ILE A 695 43.74 -15.88 -6.49
CA ILE A 695 43.99 -15.31 -7.85
C ILE A 695 43.89 -16.27 -9.08
N VAL A 696 42.78 -16.22 -9.87
CA VAL A 696 42.74 -16.90 -11.20
C VAL A 696 43.53 -16.04 -12.15
N PHE A 697 44.49 -16.63 -12.87
CA PHE A 697 44.61 -16.31 -14.29
C PHE A 697 44.89 -17.55 -15.14
N ARG A 698 44.13 -17.60 -16.24
CA ARG A 698 44.42 -18.15 -17.58
C ARG A 698 44.61 -19.66 -17.77
N GLY A 699 43.76 -20.19 -18.67
CA GLY A 699 44.24 -20.85 -19.89
C GLY A 699 44.02 -22.37 -19.98
N PRO A 700 43.87 -22.93 -21.20
CA PRO A 700 43.13 -24.17 -21.45
C PRO A 700 44.04 -25.38 -21.73
N ALA A 701 43.61 -26.58 -21.34
CA ALA A 701 44.02 -27.87 -21.92
C ALA A 701 43.24 -28.98 -21.18
N HIS A 702 42.30 -29.65 -21.84
CA HIS A 702 42.48 -30.95 -22.51
C HIS A 702 42.65 -32.15 -21.57
N SER A 703 41.79 -33.15 -21.82
CA SER A 703 41.88 -34.56 -21.47
C SER A 703 41.71 -34.86 -19.96
N GLU A 704 41.08 -35.94 -19.50
CA GLU A 704 40.58 -37.14 -20.12
C GLU A 704 39.82 -37.94 -19.03
N THR A 705 38.81 -38.71 -19.45
CA THR A 705 38.45 -40.03 -18.87
C THR A 705 37.73 -40.04 -17.50
N LEU A 706 36.41 -40.19 -17.47
CA LEU A 706 35.68 -41.48 -17.43
C LEU A 706 36.03 -42.38 -16.23
N LYS A 707 35.08 -42.54 -15.30
CA LYS A 707 34.29 -43.77 -15.06
C LYS A 707 33.38 -43.55 -13.84
N GLN A 708 32.04 -43.67 -13.97
CA GLN A 708 31.27 -44.91 -13.79
C GLN A 708 31.47 -45.43 -12.35
N ILE A 709 30.48 -45.63 -11.48
CA ILE A 709 29.32 -46.55 -11.46
C ILE A 709 28.65 -46.20 -10.09
N LYS A 710 27.35 -45.98 -9.87
CA LYS A 710 26.11 -46.64 -10.28
C LYS A 710 24.93 -45.72 -9.96
#